data_AF-A0A8T5UM05-F1
#
_entry.id   AF-A0A8T5UM05-F1
#
_cell.length_a   1.000
_cell.length_b   1.000
_cell.length_c   1.000
_cell.angle_alpha   90.00
_cell.angle_beta   90.00
_cell.angle_gamma   90.00
#
_symmetry.space_group_name_H-M   'P 1'
#
loop_
_entity.id
_entity.type
_entity.pdbx_description
1 polymer ?
#
loop_
_entity_poly.entity_id
_entity_poly.type
_entity_poly.pdbx_seq_one_letter_code
_entity_poly.pdbx_strand_id
1 'polypeptide(L)'
;MAVEDKTDVSTDSDDSEDSEEEPVTEEVNMQYGIYMLLFFVIYYLSWIGPGFIFMAYFMMVFREYFLEAPTFIAIFTELNPLLALLLMPVIIIICYLVHLLFIGFSTKIIWAITEKISPSKNGIIPRNIKSKAADYYHIRSFILKYGKNVFVKGILPWLSNWFYNFVGASKIGKGTTIEESLVNDKFITVGENCYIGVNSSLATHVVEGIFGNISYFEVKLKDNITFAAMNQIGPGSEVNDNSFLLPLASAQKHTIVGKQGEEGKKHFGYYFGLPARKIFKKKLKDYIGLGPEELEINENVELYIAKNKEKKQETKEKDFKNIEKEDTKDVKETSKNDTKDQRRDDPIDINSLTKEDLTVDFITSSAISRINIKFLAVYIPIFWLSGLMTAIFWYEYTRYFGLSTMFFLPIALFFMIYIFNLGVLFFSKLLLIFINLLHKPREGVFLAEIGDKDYEFWMMRTELKKIALWFLRNSPLPWIDVIAFRLLGIRMDFSSHLNDAWCDTEFIDFGRNVLIGQGATVMSSMVVGKYLIIKRVVFEDYVLVGGQTTIAPGTIIRHDGFIGAISTTTYNQILEPNWIYFGIPAIKLKKNKYAEIRRDIITKRSVDDETKVEMTTDVHFDNDKKKLLNTKDSEGNHVNS
;
A
#
# COMPACT_ATOMS: atom_id res chain seq x y z
N MET A 1 -81.29 -34.93 11.22
CA MET A 1 -81.82 -34.47 9.92
C MET A 1 -82.22 -33.02 10.11
N ALA A 2 -81.60 -31.99 9.58
CA ALA A 2 -80.43 -31.87 8.72
C ALA A 2 -79.81 -30.49 9.04
N VAL A 3 -78.49 -30.42 8.88
CA VAL A 3 -77.64 -29.25 9.06
C VAL A 3 -77.62 -28.48 7.75
N GLU A 4 -77.75 -27.16 7.78
CA GLU A 4 -77.08 -26.28 6.81
C GLU A 4 -76.64 -25.01 7.53
N ASP A 5 -75.36 -24.72 7.32
CA ASP A 5 -74.47 -23.88 8.10
C ASP A 5 -74.19 -22.61 7.31
N LYS A 6 -74.32 -21.45 7.95
CA LYS A 6 -73.75 -20.15 7.55
C LYS A 6 -73.90 -19.19 8.74
N THR A 7 -72.89 -19.17 9.58
CA THR A 7 -72.70 -18.17 10.62
C THR A 7 -72.28 -16.85 9.99
N ASP A 8 -73.04 -15.80 10.31
CA ASP A 8 -72.61 -14.41 10.23
C ASP A 8 -71.40 -14.22 11.15
N VAL A 9 -70.27 -13.81 10.58
CA VAL A 9 -69.19 -13.16 11.31
C VAL A 9 -68.88 -11.86 10.57
N SER A 10 -69.17 -10.76 11.27
CA SER A 10 -68.76 -9.41 10.92
C SER A 10 -67.27 -9.36 10.57
N THR A 11 -66.96 -8.83 9.40
CA THR A 11 -65.62 -8.41 9.02
C THR A 11 -65.23 -7.19 9.85
N ASP A 12 -64.61 -7.42 11.01
CA ASP A 12 -63.64 -6.48 11.58
C ASP A 12 -62.35 -6.61 10.76
N SER A 13 -62.28 -5.88 9.65
CA SER A 13 -61.00 -5.53 9.04
C SER A 13 -60.49 -4.30 9.77
N ASP A 14 -59.63 -4.53 10.77
CA ASP A 14 -58.65 -3.56 11.25
C ASP A 14 -57.72 -3.18 10.08
N ASP A 15 -58.22 -2.34 9.17
CA ASP A 15 -57.38 -1.54 8.28
C ASP A 15 -57.06 -0.25 9.04
N SER A 16 -56.22 -0.37 10.09
CA SER A 16 -55.44 0.77 10.53
C SER A 16 -54.41 1.05 9.44
N GLU A 17 -54.75 1.94 8.53
CA GLU A 17 -53.77 2.70 7.76
C GLU A 17 -52.85 3.40 8.78
N ASP A 18 -51.80 2.70 9.21
CA ASP A 18 -50.62 3.31 9.80
C ASP A 18 -50.09 4.24 8.71
N SER A 19 -50.49 5.51 8.77
CA SER A 19 -49.81 6.57 8.08
C SER A 19 -48.36 6.53 8.58
N GLU A 20 -47.47 5.91 7.80
CA GLU A 20 -46.03 6.00 8.03
C GLU A 20 -45.67 7.49 7.96
N GLU A 21 -45.67 8.15 9.13
CA GLU A 21 -45.22 9.53 9.25
C GLU A 21 -43.81 9.59 8.67
N GLU A 22 -43.63 10.36 7.60
CA GLU A 22 -42.32 10.51 6.98
C GLU A 22 -41.31 10.93 8.07
N PRO A 23 -40.18 10.22 8.20
CA PRO A 23 -39.25 10.48 9.28
C PRO A 23 -38.75 11.92 9.19
N VAL A 24 -38.84 12.66 10.31
CA VAL A 24 -38.33 14.03 10.41
C VAL A 24 -36.87 14.05 9.93
N THR A 25 -36.60 14.89 8.94
CA THR A 25 -35.28 15.05 8.32
C THR A 25 -34.70 16.41 8.70
N GLU A 26 -33.75 16.41 9.62
CA GLU A 26 -32.92 17.58 9.92
C GLU A 26 -31.56 17.45 9.21
N GLU A 27 -31.06 18.55 8.65
CA GLU A 27 -29.70 18.60 8.12
C GLU A 27 -28.67 18.46 9.25
N VAL A 28 -27.67 17.59 9.01
CA VAL A 28 -26.51 17.43 9.89
C VAL A 28 -25.68 18.71 9.87
N ASN A 29 -25.68 19.47 10.95
CA ASN A 29 -24.82 20.62 11.11
C ASN A 29 -23.44 20.20 11.63
N MET A 30 -22.43 20.20 10.74
CA MET A 30 -21.05 19.85 11.09
C MET A 30 -20.35 21.01 11.81
N GLN A 31 -19.78 20.73 12.99
CA GLN A 31 -19.17 21.73 13.86
C GLN A 31 -17.71 22.04 13.48
N TYR A 32 -17.45 22.46 12.24
CA TYR A 32 -16.10 22.63 11.69
C TYR A 32 -15.20 23.55 12.52
N GLY A 33 -15.74 24.62 13.11
CA GLY A 33 -14.96 25.54 13.96
C GLY A 33 -14.35 24.84 15.18
N ILE A 34 -15.11 23.95 15.83
CA ILE A 34 -14.63 23.16 16.97
C ILE A 34 -13.61 22.12 16.49
N TYR A 35 -13.85 21.47 15.35
CA TYR A 35 -12.93 20.49 14.78
C TYR A 35 -11.56 21.10 14.52
N MET A 36 -11.53 22.26 13.84
CA MET A 36 -10.29 22.98 13.56
C MET A 36 -9.60 23.46 14.84
N LEU A 37 -10.34 23.97 15.82
CA LEU A 37 -9.78 24.36 17.11
C LEU A 37 -9.08 23.18 17.80
N LEU A 38 -9.75 22.03 17.91
CA LEU A 38 -9.17 20.84 18.54
C LEU A 38 -7.95 20.33 17.78
N PHE A 39 -7.98 20.35 16.44
CA PHE A 39 -6.81 20.01 15.63
C PHE A 39 -5.63 20.94 15.90
N PHE A 40 -5.84 22.27 15.91
CA PHE A 40 -4.77 23.23 16.18
C PHE A 40 -4.21 23.08 17.59
N VAL A 41 -5.05 22.81 18.58
CA VAL A 41 -4.61 22.53 19.95
C VAL A 41 -3.67 21.31 19.97
N ILE A 42 -4.06 20.18 19.37
CA ILE A 42 -3.22 18.98 19.29
C ILE A 42 -1.92 19.28 18.52
N TYR A 43 -2.05 19.94 17.36
CA TYR A 43 -0.93 20.25 16.48
C TYR A 43 0.10 21.15 17.17
N TYR A 44 -0.29 22.32 17.67
CA TYR A 44 0.66 23.26 18.26
C TYR A 44 1.24 22.75 19.58
N LEU A 45 0.44 22.12 20.46
CA LEU A 45 0.97 21.54 21.70
C LEU A 45 2.02 20.46 21.41
N SER A 46 1.88 19.73 20.30
CA SER A 46 2.86 18.71 19.91
C SER A 46 4.23 19.26 19.48
N TRP A 47 4.35 20.55 19.18
CA TRP A 47 5.60 21.18 18.73
C TRP A 47 6.32 22.00 19.80
N ILE A 48 5.65 22.35 20.92
CA ILE A 48 6.25 23.17 21.98
C ILE A 48 7.47 22.48 22.60
N GLY A 49 7.31 21.23 23.05
CA GLY A 49 8.39 20.46 23.66
C GLY A 49 9.59 20.24 22.71
N PRO A 50 9.37 19.68 21.52
CA PRO A 50 10.43 19.49 20.52
C PRO A 50 11.11 20.81 20.12
N GLY A 51 10.34 21.87 19.94
CA GLY A 51 10.86 23.20 19.58
C GLY A 51 11.79 23.74 20.66
N PHE A 52 11.42 23.62 21.93
CA PHE A 52 12.26 24.03 23.05
C PHE A 52 13.56 23.23 23.13
N ILE A 53 13.48 21.89 23.05
CA ILE A 53 14.66 21.01 23.11
C ILE A 53 15.62 21.31 21.96
N PHE A 54 15.11 21.37 20.74
CA PHE A 54 15.93 21.63 19.55
C PHE A 54 16.55 23.02 19.59
N MET A 55 15.79 24.06 19.95
CA MET A 55 16.29 25.42 20.00
C MET A 55 17.35 25.61 21.10
N ALA A 56 17.15 25.03 22.27
CA ALA A 56 18.14 25.06 23.35
C ALA A 56 19.46 24.41 22.91
N TYR A 57 19.39 23.21 22.32
CA TYR A 57 20.57 22.53 21.80
C TYR A 57 21.23 23.32 20.65
N PHE A 58 20.45 23.85 19.71
CA PHE A 58 20.98 24.60 18.58
C PHE A 58 21.73 25.85 19.05
N MET A 59 21.12 26.64 19.92
CA MET A 59 21.69 27.92 20.37
C MET A 59 22.85 27.74 21.35
N MET A 60 22.77 26.80 22.28
CA MET A 60 23.77 26.65 23.35
C MET A 60 24.92 25.69 23.00
N VAL A 61 24.72 24.78 22.05
CA VAL A 61 25.68 23.71 21.75
C VAL A 61 26.08 23.74 20.28
N PHE A 62 25.13 23.55 19.36
CA PHE A 62 25.47 23.37 17.94
C PHE A 62 26.07 24.64 17.31
N ARG A 63 25.48 25.79 17.58
CA ARG A 63 25.99 27.06 17.07
C ARG A 63 27.39 27.36 17.61
N GLU A 64 27.54 27.37 18.92
CA GLU A 64 28.77 27.72 19.63
C GLU A 64 29.94 26.81 19.23
N TYR A 65 29.74 25.49 19.29
CA TYR A 65 30.85 24.55 19.13
C TYR A 65 31.05 24.06 17.70
N PHE A 66 30.03 24.08 16.84
CA PHE A 66 30.13 23.57 15.47
C PHE A 66 30.13 24.68 14.41
N LEU A 67 29.13 25.58 14.42
CA LEU A 67 29.03 26.62 13.38
C LEU A 67 30.08 27.73 13.55
N GLU A 68 30.41 28.08 14.79
CA GLU A 68 31.40 29.11 15.13
C GLU A 68 32.78 28.51 15.46
N ALA A 69 33.02 27.25 15.06
CA ALA A 69 34.30 26.59 15.25
C ALA A 69 35.45 27.37 14.59
N PRO A 70 36.63 27.51 15.24
CA PRO A 70 37.69 28.39 14.77
C PRO A 70 38.31 27.93 13.45
N THR A 71 38.31 26.61 13.20
CA THR A 71 38.75 26.01 11.93
C THR A 71 37.92 24.79 11.59
N PHE A 72 37.84 24.46 10.30
CA PHE A 72 37.18 23.24 9.83
C PHE A 72 37.76 21.95 10.44
N ILE A 73 39.09 21.91 10.67
CA ILE A 73 39.75 20.73 11.24
C ILE A 73 39.36 20.54 12.71
N ALA A 74 39.21 21.64 13.47
CA ALA A 74 38.80 21.60 14.88
C ALA A 74 37.48 20.86 15.10
N ILE A 75 36.56 20.91 14.12
CA ILE A 75 35.29 20.17 14.15
C ILE A 75 35.49 18.67 14.37
N PHE A 76 36.55 18.10 13.80
CA PHE A 76 36.80 16.65 13.82
C PHE A 76 37.90 16.24 14.81
N THR A 77 38.72 17.18 15.27
CA THR A 77 39.84 16.90 16.18
C THR A 77 39.57 17.29 17.62
N GLU A 78 38.70 18.27 17.86
CA GLU A 78 38.35 18.70 19.21
C GLU A 78 37.07 18.03 19.71
N LEU A 79 37.03 17.73 21.00
CA LEU A 79 35.94 16.95 21.59
C LEU A 79 34.59 17.68 21.53
N ASN A 80 34.54 18.97 21.90
CA ASN A 80 33.26 19.70 21.98
C ASN A 80 32.62 19.90 20.59
N PRO A 81 33.34 20.39 19.57
CA PRO A 81 32.81 20.47 18.21
C PRO A 81 32.36 19.11 17.65
N LEU A 82 33.15 18.06 17.88
CA LEU A 82 32.83 16.70 17.44
C LEU A 82 31.57 16.17 18.14
N LEU A 83 31.44 16.35 19.46
CA LEU A 83 30.25 15.96 20.21
C LEU A 83 29.02 16.77 19.78
N ALA A 84 29.17 18.08 19.55
CA ALA A 84 28.11 18.91 19.01
C ALA A 84 27.63 18.33 17.68
N LEU A 85 28.54 18.01 16.76
CA LEU A 85 28.21 17.41 15.47
C LEU A 85 27.51 16.04 15.61
N LEU A 86 28.01 15.15 16.47
CA LEU A 86 27.47 13.79 16.67
C LEU A 86 26.14 13.74 17.43
N LEU A 87 25.86 14.72 18.30
CA LEU A 87 24.62 14.77 19.09
C LEU A 87 23.42 15.23 18.25
N MET A 88 23.62 16.00 17.19
CA MET A 88 22.54 16.57 16.37
C MET A 88 21.51 15.52 15.91
N PRO A 89 21.88 14.39 15.28
CA PRO A 89 20.90 13.39 14.85
C PRO A 89 20.15 12.76 16.04
N VAL A 90 20.83 12.57 17.18
CA VAL A 90 20.21 12.04 18.40
C VAL A 90 19.16 13.00 18.93
N ILE A 91 19.47 14.30 18.97
CA ILE A 91 18.53 15.35 19.40
C ILE A 91 17.33 15.42 18.46
N ILE A 92 17.52 15.30 17.14
CA ILE A 92 16.41 15.29 16.18
C ILE A 92 15.48 14.10 16.42
N ILE A 93 16.04 12.89 16.64
CA ILE A 93 15.25 11.70 16.94
C ILE A 93 14.49 11.88 18.26
N ILE A 94 15.13 12.41 19.30
CA ILE A 94 14.48 12.72 20.58
C ILE A 94 13.33 13.71 20.37
N CYS A 95 13.56 14.80 19.62
CA CYS A 95 12.52 15.79 19.30
C CYS A 95 11.33 15.15 18.58
N TYR A 96 11.58 14.25 17.62
CA TYR A 96 10.53 13.52 16.92
C TYR A 96 9.74 12.58 17.85
N LEU A 97 10.42 11.85 18.73
CA LEU A 97 9.75 10.98 19.72
C LEU A 97 8.93 11.78 20.73
N VAL A 98 9.45 12.91 21.20
CA VAL A 98 8.71 13.85 22.07
C VAL A 98 7.49 14.40 21.33
N HIS A 99 7.62 14.77 20.06
CA HIS A 99 6.51 15.21 19.22
C HIS A 99 5.39 14.15 19.19
N LEU A 100 5.73 12.90 18.86
CA LEU A 100 4.79 11.78 18.85
C LEU A 100 4.11 11.56 20.21
N LEU A 101 4.88 11.64 21.31
CA LEU A 101 4.36 11.49 22.66
C LEU A 101 3.30 12.57 22.98
N PHE A 102 3.57 13.83 22.64
CA PHE A 102 2.65 14.93 22.87
C PHE A 102 1.39 14.84 22.00
N ILE A 103 1.49 14.35 20.76
CA ILE A 103 0.31 14.01 19.93
C ILE A 103 -0.54 12.97 20.65
N GLY A 104 0.07 11.88 21.11
CA GLY A 104 -0.64 10.83 21.85
C GLY A 104 -1.32 11.36 23.11
N PHE A 105 -0.61 12.16 23.90
CA PHE A 105 -1.11 12.70 25.18
C PHE A 105 -2.26 13.69 24.99
N SER A 106 -2.09 14.68 24.10
CA SER A 106 -3.14 15.67 23.81
C SER A 106 -4.39 15.01 23.23
N THR A 107 -4.23 14.07 22.29
CA THR A 107 -5.33 13.30 21.72
C THR A 107 -6.05 12.49 22.79
N LYS A 108 -5.32 11.80 23.69
CA LYS A 108 -5.89 11.01 24.78
C LYS A 108 -6.74 11.85 25.73
N ILE A 109 -6.28 13.04 26.11
CA ILE A 109 -7.04 13.94 26.99
C ILE A 109 -8.37 14.31 26.36
N ILE A 110 -8.33 14.81 25.12
CA ILE A 110 -9.54 15.22 24.39
C ILE A 110 -10.46 14.01 24.21
N TRP A 111 -9.91 12.86 23.82
CA TRP A 111 -10.65 11.61 23.69
C TRP A 111 -11.36 11.22 24.98
N ALA A 112 -10.66 11.18 26.12
CA ALA A 112 -11.23 10.83 27.41
C ALA A 112 -12.35 11.78 27.85
N ILE A 113 -12.20 13.09 27.58
CA ILE A 113 -13.25 14.09 27.85
C ILE A 113 -14.49 13.79 26.99
N THR A 114 -14.31 13.57 25.67
CA THR A 114 -15.43 13.26 24.76
C THR A 114 -16.14 11.97 25.12
N GLU A 115 -15.41 10.92 25.53
CA GLU A 115 -15.97 9.66 26.00
C GLU A 115 -16.76 9.80 27.30
N LYS A 116 -16.28 10.64 28.22
CA LYS A 116 -17.00 10.90 29.48
C LYS A 116 -18.33 11.62 29.25
N ILE A 117 -18.39 12.50 28.25
CA ILE A 117 -19.60 13.28 27.95
C ILE A 117 -20.61 12.44 27.16
N SER A 118 -20.17 11.73 26.11
CA SER A 118 -21.03 10.88 25.28
C SER A 118 -20.33 9.56 24.94
N PRO A 119 -20.45 8.54 25.80
CA PRO A 119 -19.81 7.24 25.59
C PRO A 119 -20.24 6.62 24.26
N SER A 120 -19.30 6.08 23.48
CA SER A 120 -19.70 5.32 22.29
C SER A 120 -20.38 4.02 22.69
N LYS A 121 -21.39 3.63 21.92
CA LYS A 121 -22.12 2.38 22.06
C LYS A 121 -22.23 1.71 20.70
N ASN A 122 -22.23 0.38 20.69
CA ASN A 122 -22.61 -0.38 19.50
C ASN A 122 -24.08 -0.05 19.19
N GLY A 123 -24.38 0.20 17.92
CA GLY A 123 -25.73 0.48 17.48
C GLY A 123 -25.78 1.36 16.25
N ILE A 124 -26.97 1.87 16.00
CA ILE A 124 -27.28 2.71 14.85
C ILE A 124 -27.43 4.15 15.35
N ILE A 125 -26.62 5.07 14.80
CA ILE A 125 -26.74 6.50 15.10
C ILE A 125 -27.57 7.15 13.98
N PRO A 126 -28.76 7.70 14.28
CA PRO A 126 -29.54 8.40 13.28
C PRO A 126 -28.80 9.66 12.82
N ARG A 127 -28.75 9.88 11.51
CA ARG A 127 -28.17 11.11 10.91
C ARG A 127 -29.22 12.16 10.59
N ASN A 128 -30.46 11.74 10.39
CA ASN A 128 -31.59 12.62 10.13
C ASN A 128 -32.07 13.40 11.37
N ILE A 129 -31.54 13.07 12.57
CA ILE A 129 -31.91 13.73 13.82
C ILE A 129 -30.63 14.18 14.51
N LYS A 130 -30.58 15.46 14.91
CA LYS A 130 -29.46 15.96 15.71
C LYS A 130 -29.39 15.23 17.04
N SER A 131 -28.22 14.66 17.31
CA SER A 131 -27.97 13.95 18.56
C SER A 131 -26.56 14.19 19.06
N LYS A 132 -26.40 14.26 20.38
CA LYS A 132 -25.08 14.30 21.02
C LYS A 132 -24.22 13.11 20.58
N ALA A 133 -24.82 11.95 20.35
CA ALA A 133 -24.12 10.77 19.88
C ALA A 133 -23.44 10.99 18.52
N ALA A 134 -24.16 11.58 17.56
CA ALA A 134 -23.63 11.94 16.24
C ALA A 134 -22.52 12.99 16.33
N ASP A 135 -22.74 14.06 17.10
CA ASP A 135 -21.75 15.14 17.27
C ASP A 135 -20.41 14.62 17.81
N TYR A 136 -20.46 13.87 18.92
CA TYR A 136 -19.25 13.32 19.54
C TYR A 136 -18.63 12.17 18.74
N TYR A 137 -19.41 11.44 17.94
CA TYR A 137 -18.87 10.54 16.93
C TYR A 137 -18.01 11.31 15.91
N HIS A 138 -18.53 12.39 15.31
CA HIS A 138 -17.79 13.19 14.34
C HIS A 138 -16.54 13.86 14.95
N ILE A 139 -16.65 14.41 16.16
CA ILE A 139 -15.49 14.98 16.88
C ILE A 139 -14.38 13.94 17.05
N ARG A 140 -14.72 12.74 17.55
CA ARG A 140 -13.75 11.67 17.80
C ARG A 140 -13.10 11.18 16.51
N SER A 141 -13.89 10.93 15.46
CA SER A 141 -13.36 10.56 14.15
C SER A 141 -12.49 11.66 13.54
N PHE A 142 -12.72 12.93 13.86
CA PHE A 142 -11.88 14.02 13.37
C PHE A 142 -10.54 14.13 14.12
N ILE A 143 -10.56 14.17 15.46
CA ILE A 143 -9.32 14.36 16.25
C ILE A 143 -8.34 13.20 16.09
N LEU A 144 -8.83 11.98 15.85
CA LEU A 144 -7.99 10.81 15.67
C LEU A 144 -7.22 10.84 14.33
N LYS A 145 -7.72 11.53 13.30
CA LYS A 145 -7.12 11.57 11.95
C LYS A 145 -5.70 12.08 11.94
N TYR A 146 -5.40 13.14 12.69
CA TYR A 146 -4.06 13.72 12.71
C TYR A 146 -3.04 12.73 13.31
N GLY A 147 -3.32 12.21 14.50
CA GLY A 147 -2.45 11.19 15.12
C GLY A 147 -2.35 9.94 14.25
N LYS A 148 -3.48 9.39 13.77
CA LYS A 148 -3.49 8.28 12.82
C LYS A 148 -2.54 8.54 11.65
N ASN A 149 -2.65 9.69 11.00
CA ASN A 149 -1.82 10.02 9.83
C ASN A 149 -0.33 10.09 10.21
N VAL A 150 0.01 10.80 11.29
CA VAL A 150 1.41 10.96 11.73
C VAL A 150 2.04 9.64 12.15
N PHE A 151 1.30 8.76 12.82
CA PHE A 151 1.82 7.45 13.24
C PHE A 151 1.85 6.46 12.07
N VAL A 152 0.73 6.22 11.38
CA VAL A 152 0.65 5.20 10.30
C VAL A 152 1.51 5.56 9.10
N LYS A 153 1.56 6.84 8.73
CA LYS A 153 2.45 7.35 7.67
C LYS A 153 3.72 7.95 8.25
N GLY A 154 4.12 7.66 9.49
CA GLY A 154 5.33 8.21 10.09
C GLY A 154 6.60 7.46 9.70
N ILE A 155 7.73 7.91 10.25
CA ILE A 155 9.02 7.19 10.17
C ILE A 155 8.96 5.90 11.01
N LEU A 156 8.14 5.91 12.08
CA LEU A 156 8.01 4.80 13.03
C LEU A 156 6.58 4.22 13.04
N PRO A 157 6.09 3.63 11.92
CA PRO A 157 4.68 3.27 11.78
C PRO A 157 4.20 2.14 12.69
N TRP A 158 5.11 1.33 13.23
CA TRP A 158 4.77 0.33 14.25
C TRP A 158 4.31 0.95 15.59
N LEU A 159 4.59 2.25 15.83
CA LEU A 159 4.05 2.96 16.99
C LEU A 159 2.57 3.30 16.84
N SER A 160 1.95 3.10 15.67
CA SER A 160 0.50 3.27 15.49
C SER A 160 -0.31 2.43 16.47
N ASN A 161 0.08 1.17 16.70
CA ASN A 161 -0.56 0.29 17.68
C ASN A 161 -0.48 0.87 19.10
N TRP A 162 0.68 1.40 19.48
CA TRP A 162 0.83 2.09 20.76
C TRP A 162 -0.11 3.29 20.84
N PHE A 163 -0.17 4.12 19.80
CA PHE A 163 -1.02 5.31 19.77
C PHE A 163 -2.50 4.95 19.96
N TYR A 164 -3.03 4.00 19.18
CA TYR A 164 -4.43 3.58 19.28
C TYR A 164 -4.78 3.00 20.65
N ASN A 165 -3.93 2.14 21.19
CA ASN A 165 -4.09 1.57 22.53
C ASN A 165 -3.97 2.65 23.62
N PHE A 166 -3.00 3.58 23.49
CA PHE A 166 -2.72 4.61 24.48
C PHE A 166 -3.84 5.64 24.58
N VAL A 167 -4.36 6.10 23.44
CA VAL A 167 -5.54 6.98 23.35
C VAL A 167 -6.80 6.26 23.86
N GLY A 168 -6.86 4.94 23.69
CA GLY A 168 -8.03 4.13 24.05
C GLY A 168 -9.09 4.10 22.96
N ALA A 169 -8.69 4.30 21.70
CA ALA A 169 -9.59 4.19 20.55
C ALA A 169 -9.82 2.72 20.17
N SER A 170 -8.76 1.92 20.17
CA SER A 170 -8.79 0.52 19.72
C SER A 170 -8.03 -0.38 20.71
N LYS A 171 -8.25 -1.69 20.61
CA LYS A 171 -7.49 -2.72 21.33
C LYS A 171 -6.72 -3.52 20.30
N ILE A 172 -5.39 -3.45 20.34
CA ILE A 172 -4.52 -4.14 19.39
C ILE A 172 -3.54 -5.00 20.17
N GLY A 173 -3.56 -6.31 19.92
CA GLY A 173 -2.71 -7.31 20.56
C GLY A 173 -1.24 -7.18 20.18
N LYS A 174 -0.39 -7.89 20.93
CA LYS A 174 1.06 -7.90 20.72
C LYS A 174 1.43 -8.62 19.41
N GLY A 175 2.55 -8.24 18.81
CA GLY A 175 3.01 -8.82 17.54
C GLY A 175 2.17 -8.44 16.32
N THR A 176 1.03 -7.76 16.50
CA THR A 176 0.16 -7.32 15.41
C THR A 176 0.78 -6.16 14.65
N THR A 177 0.57 -6.14 13.34
CA THR A 177 1.08 -5.13 12.41
C THR A 177 -0.09 -4.52 11.66
N ILE A 178 -0.19 -3.20 11.69
CA ILE A 178 -1.15 -2.46 10.87
C ILE A 178 -0.34 -1.54 9.97
N GLU A 179 -0.42 -1.80 8.67
CA GLU A 179 0.20 -0.96 7.66
C GLU A 179 -0.68 0.25 7.31
N GLU A 180 -0.33 0.95 6.24
CA GLU A 180 -1.14 2.04 5.70
C GLU A 180 -2.56 1.54 5.43
N SER A 181 -3.48 1.93 6.30
CA SER A 181 -4.86 1.43 6.32
C SER A 181 -5.83 2.61 6.37
N LEU A 182 -6.90 2.49 5.59
CA LEU A 182 -7.78 3.63 5.30
C LEU A 182 -8.68 4.01 6.48
N VAL A 183 -9.18 3.02 7.22
CA VAL A 183 -10.15 3.23 8.32
C VAL A 183 -9.66 2.49 9.56
N ASN A 184 -9.40 3.26 10.64
CA ASN A 184 -9.13 2.74 11.98
C ASN A 184 -9.61 3.78 13.00
N ASP A 185 -10.86 3.64 13.43
CA ASP A 185 -11.48 4.48 14.46
C ASP A 185 -11.70 3.63 15.73
N LYS A 186 -12.67 4.01 16.56
CA LYS A 186 -13.05 3.23 17.73
C LYS A 186 -13.81 1.97 17.37
N PHE A 187 -13.77 1.01 18.31
CA PHE A 187 -14.38 -0.32 18.27
C PHE A 187 -13.67 -1.30 17.33
N ILE A 188 -12.35 -1.18 17.28
CA ILE A 188 -11.50 -2.17 16.65
C ILE A 188 -10.86 -2.96 17.78
N THR A 189 -11.08 -4.26 17.78
CA THR A 189 -10.39 -5.22 18.64
C THR A 189 -9.66 -6.20 17.74
N VAL A 190 -8.33 -6.18 17.78
CA VAL A 190 -7.45 -7.09 17.03
C VAL A 190 -6.62 -7.89 18.02
N GLY A 191 -6.58 -9.21 17.84
CA GLY A 191 -5.79 -10.13 18.63
C GLY A 191 -4.29 -10.00 18.39
N GLU A 192 -3.56 -11.01 18.82
CA GLU A 192 -2.11 -11.11 18.71
C GLU A 192 -1.68 -11.62 17.34
N ASN A 193 -0.45 -11.25 16.95
CA ASN A 193 0.25 -11.74 15.75
C ASN A 193 -0.56 -11.60 14.44
N CYS A 194 -1.38 -10.55 14.32
CA CYS A 194 -2.12 -10.27 13.11
C CYS A 194 -1.31 -9.39 12.15
N TYR A 195 -1.60 -9.49 10.86
CA TYR A 195 -1.06 -8.62 9.83
C TYR A 195 -2.20 -7.96 9.04
N ILE A 196 -2.25 -6.63 9.04
CA ILE A 196 -3.22 -5.84 8.29
C ILE A 196 -2.47 -5.04 7.23
N GLY A 197 -2.40 -5.57 6.02
CA GLY A 197 -1.61 -5.02 4.93
C GLY A 197 -2.19 -3.78 4.26
N VAL A 198 -1.42 -3.22 3.33
CA VAL A 198 -1.66 -1.91 2.70
C VAL A 198 -3.07 -1.76 2.12
N ASN A 199 -3.64 -0.58 2.29
CA ASN A 199 -4.96 -0.17 1.84
C ASN A 199 -6.11 -1.04 2.38
N SER A 200 -5.86 -1.89 3.36
CA SER A 200 -6.92 -2.62 4.06
C SER A 200 -7.69 -1.69 5.00
N SER A 201 -8.95 -2.04 5.28
CA SER A 201 -9.89 -1.22 6.04
C SER A 201 -10.63 -2.06 7.08
N LEU A 202 -10.52 -1.65 8.33
CA LEU A 202 -11.33 -2.15 9.45
C LEU A 202 -12.44 -1.13 9.71
N ALA A 203 -13.53 -1.23 8.95
CA ALA A 203 -14.61 -0.26 9.00
C ALA A 203 -15.55 -0.57 10.16
N THR A 204 -15.42 0.16 11.27
CA THR A 204 -16.34 0.04 12.42
C THR A 204 -17.62 0.81 12.25
N HIS A 205 -17.67 1.69 11.24
CA HIS A 205 -18.89 2.37 10.86
C HIS A 205 -19.09 2.37 9.35
N VAL A 206 -20.35 2.44 8.92
CA VAL A 206 -20.73 2.76 7.56
C VAL A 206 -21.95 3.66 7.59
N VAL A 207 -21.98 4.64 6.69
CA VAL A 207 -23.14 5.52 6.49
C VAL A 207 -24.06 4.88 5.47
N GLU A 208 -25.29 4.58 5.86
CA GLU A 208 -26.25 3.86 5.02
C GLU A 208 -27.09 4.83 4.18
N GLY A 209 -26.58 5.24 3.02
CA GLY A 209 -27.27 6.18 2.12
C GLY A 209 -27.03 7.66 2.46
N ILE A 210 -27.57 8.57 1.65
CA ILE A 210 -27.26 10.02 1.72
C ILE A 210 -27.69 10.63 3.07
N PHE A 211 -28.89 10.26 3.54
CA PHE A 211 -29.47 10.70 4.82
C PHE A 211 -29.59 9.59 5.86
N GLY A 212 -29.18 8.37 5.55
CA GLY A 212 -29.44 7.25 6.45
C GLY A 212 -28.43 7.12 7.57
N ASN A 213 -28.64 6.09 8.37
CA ASN A 213 -28.02 5.99 9.68
C ASN A 213 -26.55 5.58 9.60
N ILE A 214 -25.81 5.87 10.67
CA ILE A 214 -24.45 5.35 10.86
C ILE A 214 -24.58 4.01 11.60
N SER A 215 -24.37 2.92 10.89
CA SER A 215 -24.23 1.59 11.50
C SER A 215 -22.86 1.52 12.16
N TYR A 216 -22.79 1.60 13.49
CA TYR A 216 -21.57 1.73 14.27
C TYR A 216 -21.39 0.55 15.23
N PHE A 217 -20.54 -0.40 14.85
CA PHE A 217 -20.39 -1.67 15.56
C PHE A 217 -18.95 -2.13 15.60
N GLU A 218 -18.61 -2.82 16.69
CA GLU A 218 -17.29 -3.40 16.89
C GLU A 218 -16.91 -4.42 15.81
N VAL A 219 -15.68 -4.27 15.32
CA VAL A 219 -15.01 -5.24 14.45
C VAL A 219 -14.01 -6.00 15.29
N LYS A 220 -14.12 -7.34 15.29
CA LYS A 220 -13.29 -8.23 16.11
C LYS A 220 -12.45 -9.14 15.23
N LEU A 221 -11.15 -9.03 15.34
CA LEU A 221 -10.18 -9.94 14.75
C LEU A 221 -9.53 -10.70 15.91
N LYS A 222 -9.58 -12.04 15.88
CA LYS A 222 -8.86 -12.89 16.85
C LYS A 222 -7.37 -12.98 16.52
N ASP A 223 -6.69 -14.08 16.83
CA ASP A 223 -5.24 -14.20 16.73
C ASP A 223 -4.79 -14.79 15.39
N ASN A 224 -3.58 -14.45 14.95
CA ASN A 224 -2.94 -14.99 13.75
C ASN A 224 -3.78 -14.81 12.47
N ILE A 225 -4.25 -13.58 12.24
CA ILE A 225 -5.04 -13.21 11.06
C ILE A 225 -4.20 -12.39 10.10
N THR A 226 -4.31 -12.67 8.81
CA THR A 226 -3.56 -11.97 7.77
C THR A 226 -4.51 -11.39 6.74
N PHE A 227 -4.49 -10.08 6.58
CA PHE A 227 -5.12 -9.35 5.48
C PHE A 227 -4.00 -8.92 4.54
N ALA A 228 -3.99 -9.48 3.34
CA ALA A 228 -2.94 -9.26 2.34
C ALA A 228 -2.83 -7.79 1.91
N ALA A 229 -3.76 -7.32 1.09
CA ALA A 229 -3.80 -5.97 0.57
C ALA A 229 -5.23 -5.65 0.14
N MET A 230 -5.67 -4.43 0.42
CA MET A 230 -6.99 -3.93 0.02
C MET A 230 -8.18 -4.73 0.59
N ASN A 231 -8.00 -5.42 1.71
CA ASN A 231 -9.08 -6.17 2.36
C ASN A 231 -10.00 -5.23 3.13
N GLN A 232 -11.30 -5.45 3.09
CA GLN A 232 -12.27 -4.65 3.84
C GLN A 232 -13.14 -5.53 4.73
N ILE A 233 -13.32 -5.13 5.98
CA ILE A 233 -14.27 -5.77 6.89
C ILE A 233 -15.25 -4.71 7.39
N GLY A 234 -16.54 -4.96 7.18
CA GLY A 234 -17.61 -4.06 7.60
C GLY A 234 -17.94 -4.12 9.10
N PRO A 235 -18.78 -3.18 9.59
CA PRO A 235 -19.11 -3.07 11.01
C PRO A 235 -19.75 -4.32 11.59
N GLY A 236 -19.44 -4.65 12.84
CA GLY A 236 -20.08 -5.77 13.55
C GLY A 236 -19.58 -7.16 13.12
N SER A 237 -18.54 -7.21 12.30
CA SER A 237 -17.97 -8.45 11.78
C SER A 237 -16.90 -9.03 12.71
N GLU A 238 -16.78 -10.37 12.68
CA GLU A 238 -15.79 -11.13 13.44
C GLU A 238 -14.95 -11.99 12.50
N VAL A 239 -13.63 -11.98 12.68
CA VAL A 239 -12.70 -12.85 11.96
C VAL A 239 -12.03 -13.76 12.98
N ASN A 240 -12.24 -15.08 12.81
CA ASN A 240 -11.69 -16.09 13.71
C ASN A 240 -10.22 -16.38 13.43
N ASP A 241 -9.58 -17.05 14.39
CA ASP A 241 -8.15 -17.36 14.39
C ASP A 241 -7.70 -18.06 13.10
N ASN A 242 -6.45 -17.81 12.68
CA ASN A 242 -5.83 -18.46 11.52
C ASN A 242 -6.64 -18.26 10.21
N SER A 243 -7.18 -17.06 10.03
CA SER A 243 -7.89 -16.65 8.81
C SER A 243 -7.02 -15.74 7.96
N PHE A 244 -6.84 -16.12 6.69
CA PHE A 244 -5.97 -15.44 5.73
C PHE A 244 -6.82 -14.95 4.57
N LEU A 245 -6.95 -13.63 4.45
CA LEU A 245 -7.72 -12.96 3.41
C LEU A 245 -6.76 -12.57 2.29
N LEU A 246 -6.93 -13.20 1.13
CA LEU A 246 -6.20 -12.89 -0.11
C LEU A 246 -6.51 -11.46 -0.57
N PRO A 247 -5.70 -10.86 -1.46
CA PRO A 247 -5.95 -9.51 -1.95
C PRO A 247 -7.41 -9.24 -2.36
N LEU A 248 -7.93 -8.08 -1.97
CA LEU A 248 -9.32 -7.63 -2.15
C LEU A 248 -10.41 -8.47 -1.47
N ALA A 249 -10.09 -9.59 -0.81
CA ALA A 249 -11.09 -10.38 -0.10
C ALA A 249 -11.77 -9.53 0.99
N SER A 250 -13.08 -9.34 0.92
CA SER A 250 -13.76 -8.42 1.85
C SER A 250 -15.11 -8.94 2.30
N ALA A 251 -15.46 -8.67 3.56
CA ALA A 251 -16.72 -9.05 4.16
C ALA A 251 -17.61 -7.82 4.42
N GLN A 252 -18.92 -8.01 4.26
CA GLN A 252 -19.92 -6.98 4.57
C GLN A 252 -20.07 -6.80 6.09
N LYS A 253 -21.02 -5.97 6.52
CA LYS A 253 -21.39 -5.83 7.94
C LYS A 253 -21.87 -7.16 8.53
N HIS A 254 -21.70 -7.33 9.83
CA HIS A 254 -22.21 -8.47 10.61
C HIS A 254 -21.84 -9.85 10.05
N THR A 255 -20.64 -9.97 9.47
CA THR A 255 -20.15 -11.22 8.88
C THR A 255 -19.16 -11.90 9.79
N ILE A 256 -19.27 -13.23 9.92
CA ILE A 256 -18.27 -14.07 10.59
C ILE A 256 -17.40 -14.73 9.51
N VAL A 257 -16.10 -14.47 9.54
CA VAL A 257 -15.09 -15.12 8.69
C VAL A 257 -14.30 -16.11 9.56
N GLY A 258 -13.93 -17.26 9.00
CA GLY A 258 -13.30 -18.31 9.80
C GLY A 258 -14.30 -19.21 10.52
N LYS A 259 -13.78 -20.31 11.07
CA LYS A 259 -14.50 -21.13 12.04
C LYS A 259 -13.82 -20.98 13.38
N GLN A 260 -14.59 -20.93 14.45
CA GLN A 260 -14.05 -21.09 15.79
C GLN A 260 -13.46 -22.51 15.90
N GLY A 261 -12.23 -22.62 16.41
CA GLY A 261 -11.58 -23.92 16.51
C GLY A 261 -12.30 -24.83 17.51
N GLU A 262 -12.44 -26.12 17.17
CA GLU A 262 -12.74 -27.15 18.17
C GLU A 262 -11.55 -27.27 19.13
N GLU A 263 -11.78 -27.56 20.42
CA GLU A 263 -10.70 -27.77 21.40
C GLU A 263 -9.65 -28.76 20.86
N GLY A 264 -8.40 -28.28 20.77
CA GLY A 264 -7.26 -29.07 20.32
C GLY A 264 -7.00 -29.12 18.80
N LYS A 265 -7.79 -28.46 17.94
CA LYS A 265 -7.55 -28.43 16.48
C LYS A 265 -7.38 -27.00 15.92
N LYS A 266 -6.23 -26.72 15.31
CA LYS A 266 -6.00 -25.48 14.54
C LYS A 266 -6.69 -25.54 13.18
N HIS A 267 -7.61 -24.61 12.93
CA HIS A 267 -8.32 -24.50 11.65
C HIS A 267 -7.80 -23.32 10.82
N PHE A 268 -7.01 -23.63 9.78
CA PHE A 268 -6.55 -22.63 8.82
C PHE A 268 -7.61 -22.40 7.73
N GLY A 269 -7.95 -21.13 7.49
CA GLY A 269 -8.92 -20.73 6.47
C GLY A 269 -8.37 -19.66 5.53
N TYR A 270 -8.47 -19.90 4.22
CA TYR A 270 -8.09 -18.93 3.20
C TYR A 270 -9.34 -18.37 2.53
N TYR A 271 -9.38 -17.06 2.26
CA TYR A 271 -10.57 -16.36 1.76
C TYR A 271 -10.25 -15.44 0.59
N PHE A 272 -11.13 -15.38 -0.41
CA PHE A 272 -10.97 -14.56 -1.61
C PHE A 272 -12.31 -13.93 -2.04
N GLY A 273 -12.26 -12.85 -2.81
CA GLY A 273 -13.42 -12.25 -3.48
C GLY A 273 -14.26 -11.26 -2.67
N LEU A 274 -15.26 -10.69 -3.34
CA LEU A 274 -16.17 -9.65 -2.85
C LEU A 274 -17.61 -10.09 -3.10
N PRO A 275 -18.37 -10.59 -2.09
CA PRO A 275 -17.97 -10.83 -0.70
C PRO A 275 -17.00 -12.02 -0.56
N ALA A 276 -16.28 -12.06 0.56
CA ALA A 276 -15.25 -13.05 0.87
C ALA A 276 -15.84 -14.46 0.94
N ARG A 277 -15.18 -15.40 0.23
CA ARG A 277 -15.54 -16.82 0.18
C ARG A 277 -14.32 -17.66 0.51
N LYS A 278 -14.54 -18.81 1.18
CA LYS A 278 -13.45 -19.74 1.47
C LYS A 278 -12.91 -20.36 0.17
N ILE A 279 -11.60 -20.38 0.00
CA ILE A 279 -10.93 -21.05 -1.13
C ILE A 279 -10.53 -22.48 -0.75
N PHE A 280 -10.69 -23.40 -1.69
CA PHE A 280 -10.25 -24.80 -1.55
C PHE A 280 -8.78 -24.94 -1.94
N LYS A 281 -8.05 -25.91 -1.35
CA LYS A 281 -6.59 -26.08 -1.53
C LYS A 281 -6.12 -26.07 -2.99
N LYS A 282 -6.83 -26.76 -3.90
CA LYS A 282 -6.48 -26.79 -5.33
C LYS A 282 -6.50 -25.39 -5.93
N LYS A 283 -7.62 -24.68 -5.75
CA LYS A 283 -7.78 -23.29 -6.19
C LYS A 283 -6.80 -22.34 -5.51
N LEU A 284 -6.40 -22.61 -4.27
CA LEU A 284 -5.38 -21.83 -3.58
C LEU A 284 -4.01 -21.98 -4.24
N LYS A 285 -3.60 -23.22 -4.58
CA LYS A 285 -2.36 -23.47 -5.33
C LYS A 285 -2.41 -22.76 -6.69
N ASP A 286 -3.53 -22.87 -7.39
CA ASP A 286 -3.73 -22.20 -8.68
C ASP A 286 -3.67 -20.66 -8.54
N TYR A 287 -4.24 -20.10 -7.46
CA TYR A 287 -4.24 -18.67 -7.18
C TYR A 287 -2.85 -18.13 -6.83
N ILE A 288 -2.14 -18.86 -5.99
CA ILE A 288 -0.79 -18.50 -5.52
C ILE A 288 0.25 -18.70 -6.64
N GLY A 289 0.03 -19.69 -7.51
CA GLY A 289 0.96 -20.00 -8.61
C GLY A 289 2.32 -20.51 -8.14
N LEU A 290 2.41 -21.05 -6.91
CA LEU A 290 3.63 -21.64 -6.33
C LEU A 290 3.34 -23.10 -5.98
N GLY A 291 3.87 -24.01 -6.78
CA GLY A 291 4.02 -25.41 -6.44
C GLY A 291 5.43 -25.73 -5.95
N PRO A 292 5.63 -26.97 -5.48
CA PRO A 292 6.95 -27.46 -5.08
C PRO A 292 8.01 -27.32 -6.17
N GLU A 293 7.62 -27.52 -7.43
CA GLU A 293 8.51 -27.36 -8.59
C GLU A 293 8.92 -25.89 -8.81
N GLU A 294 8.02 -24.91 -8.63
CA GLU A 294 8.40 -23.49 -8.72
C GLU A 294 9.32 -23.03 -7.59
N LEU A 295 9.23 -23.65 -6.40
CA LEU A 295 10.18 -23.44 -5.31
C LEU A 295 11.56 -24.02 -5.69
N GLU A 296 11.59 -25.24 -6.24
CA GLU A 296 12.81 -25.95 -6.68
C GLU A 296 13.51 -25.26 -7.88
N ILE A 297 12.73 -24.74 -8.85
CA ILE A 297 13.25 -24.02 -10.04
C ILE A 297 13.96 -22.72 -9.63
N ASN A 298 13.49 -22.03 -8.59
CA ASN A 298 14.04 -20.75 -8.17
C ASN A 298 15.29 -20.89 -7.28
N GLU A 299 15.42 -21.97 -6.52
CA GLU A 299 16.67 -22.29 -5.79
C GLU A 299 17.81 -22.66 -6.74
N ASN A 300 17.46 -23.36 -7.82
CA ASN A 300 18.39 -23.98 -8.73
C ASN A 300 18.35 -23.34 -10.11
N VAL A 301 18.16 -22.02 -10.23
CA VAL A 301 18.03 -21.34 -11.54
C VAL A 301 19.19 -21.72 -12.48
N GLU A 302 20.42 -21.80 -11.98
CA GLU A 302 21.58 -22.22 -12.79
C GLU A 302 21.51 -23.71 -13.21
N LEU A 303 21.10 -24.60 -12.31
CA LEU A 303 20.91 -26.02 -12.59
C LEU A 303 19.70 -26.29 -13.49
N TYR A 304 18.61 -25.55 -13.35
CA TYR A 304 17.43 -25.58 -14.21
C TYR A 304 17.76 -25.04 -15.61
N ILE A 305 18.54 -23.95 -15.70
CA ILE A 305 19.08 -23.45 -16.97
C ILE A 305 20.01 -24.47 -17.60
N ALA A 306 20.88 -25.14 -16.84
CA ALA A 306 21.75 -26.22 -17.31
C ALA A 306 20.93 -27.42 -17.82
N LYS A 307 19.95 -27.89 -17.03
CA LYS A 307 19.07 -29.02 -17.36
C LYS A 307 18.13 -28.72 -18.53
N ASN A 308 17.73 -27.46 -18.73
CA ASN A 308 17.00 -27.03 -19.93
C ASN A 308 17.90 -26.81 -21.14
N LYS A 309 19.18 -26.44 -20.96
CA LYS A 309 20.18 -26.49 -22.03
C LYS A 309 20.47 -27.92 -22.45
N GLU A 310 20.59 -28.85 -21.50
CA GLU A 310 20.73 -30.29 -21.73
C GLU A 310 19.47 -30.85 -22.40
N LYS A 311 18.25 -30.56 -21.93
CA LYS A 311 17.01 -30.96 -22.61
C LYS A 311 16.90 -30.36 -24.00
N LYS A 312 17.31 -29.12 -24.24
CA LYS A 312 17.37 -28.53 -25.59
C LYS A 312 18.45 -29.18 -26.46
N GLN A 313 19.54 -29.65 -25.88
CA GLN A 313 20.58 -30.43 -26.57
C GLN A 313 20.10 -31.86 -26.86
N GLU A 314 19.40 -32.53 -25.94
CA GLU A 314 18.79 -33.85 -26.15
C GLU A 314 17.63 -33.80 -27.16
N THR A 315 16.87 -32.70 -27.18
CA THR A 315 15.81 -32.49 -28.18
C THR A 315 16.44 -32.21 -29.55
N LYS A 316 17.51 -31.40 -29.60
CA LYS A 316 18.31 -31.22 -30.83
C LYS A 316 19.01 -32.50 -31.29
N GLU A 317 19.49 -33.34 -30.38
CA GLU A 317 20.09 -34.64 -30.71
C GLU A 317 19.05 -35.67 -31.14
N LYS A 318 17.82 -35.63 -30.61
CA LYS A 318 16.70 -36.46 -31.09
C LYS A 318 16.19 -36.00 -32.46
N ASP A 319 16.19 -34.70 -32.73
CA ASP A 319 15.89 -34.14 -34.05
C ASP A 319 17.01 -34.40 -35.07
N PHE A 320 18.29 -34.43 -34.64
CA PHE A 320 19.44 -34.79 -35.48
C PHE A 320 19.59 -36.31 -35.71
N LYS A 321 19.25 -37.16 -34.74
CA LYS A 321 19.30 -38.63 -34.89
C LYS A 321 18.27 -39.21 -35.85
N ASN A 322 17.31 -38.40 -36.31
CA ASN A 322 16.37 -38.76 -37.38
C ASN A 322 16.83 -38.33 -38.78
N ILE A 323 17.99 -37.66 -38.93
CA ILE A 323 18.44 -37.11 -40.23
C ILE A 323 19.73 -37.74 -40.78
N GLU A 324 20.61 -38.36 -39.98
CA GLU A 324 21.84 -38.95 -40.54
C GLU A 324 22.14 -40.37 -40.02
N LYS A 325 21.71 -41.36 -40.82
CA LYS A 325 22.49 -42.57 -41.08
C LYS A 325 23.44 -42.23 -42.23
N GLU A 326 24.71 -41.98 -41.94
CA GLU A 326 25.88 -42.48 -42.70
C GLU A 326 27.16 -41.82 -42.16
N ASP A 327 28.14 -42.69 -41.97
CA ASP A 327 29.58 -42.47 -41.83
C ASP A 327 30.27 -41.95 -40.55
N THR A 328 31.42 -42.57 -40.37
CA THR A 328 32.22 -42.86 -39.18
C THR A 328 33.23 -41.78 -38.72
N LYS A 329 33.44 -41.82 -37.39
CA LYS A 329 34.71 -41.84 -36.62
C LYS A 329 35.45 -40.55 -36.17
N ASP A 330 35.66 -40.57 -34.85
CA ASP A 330 36.89 -40.27 -34.08
C ASP A 330 37.15 -38.87 -33.47
N VAL A 331 37.01 -38.85 -32.12
CA VAL A 331 38.04 -38.50 -31.12
C VAL A 331 37.95 -37.16 -30.34
N LYS A 332 37.68 -37.35 -29.03
CA LYS A 332 38.22 -36.78 -27.77
C LYS A 332 37.67 -35.50 -27.11
N GLU A 333 37.21 -35.77 -25.90
CA GLU A 333 37.05 -34.97 -24.68
C GLU A 333 38.13 -33.92 -24.40
N THR A 334 37.73 -32.83 -23.75
CA THR A 334 38.48 -32.29 -22.61
C THR A 334 37.57 -31.57 -21.63
N SER A 335 37.83 -31.83 -20.35
CA SER A 335 37.04 -31.53 -19.16
C SER A 335 37.30 -30.15 -18.55
N LYS A 336 36.27 -29.66 -17.84
CA LYS A 336 36.27 -28.96 -16.53
C LYS A 336 37.35 -27.92 -16.21
N ASN A 337 36.90 -26.77 -15.70
CA ASN A 337 37.49 -26.20 -14.49
C ASN A 337 36.42 -25.55 -13.60
N ASP A 338 36.32 -26.12 -12.41
CA ASP A 338 35.57 -25.65 -11.25
C ASP A 338 36.26 -24.43 -10.63
N THR A 339 35.48 -23.48 -10.11
CA THR A 339 35.90 -22.68 -8.94
C THR A 339 34.76 -22.67 -7.94
N LYS A 340 35.00 -23.41 -6.84
CA LYS A 340 34.16 -23.51 -5.65
C LYS A 340 34.10 -22.16 -4.95
N ASP A 341 32.89 -21.62 -4.80
CA ASP A 341 32.60 -20.62 -3.79
C ASP A 341 31.75 -21.28 -2.71
N GLN A 342 32.23 -21.26 -1.47
CA GLN A 342 31.65 -21.97 -0.34
C GLN A 342 30.38 -21.25 0.14
N ARG A 343 29.22 -21.64 -0.39
CA ARG A 343 27.91 -21.29 0.16
C ARG A 343 27.40 -22.45 1.01
N ARG A 344 26.73 -22.12 2.13
CA ARG A 344 25.79 -23.06 2.76
C ARG A 344 24.52 -23.06 1.91
N ASP A 345 24.60 -23.73 0.76
CA ASP A 345 23.47 -24.04 -0.12
C ASP A 345 22.92 -25.42 0.29
N ASP A 346 22.38 -25.54 1.50
CA ASP A 346 21.66 -26.77 1.85
C ASP A 346 20.29 -26.70 1.14
N PRO A 347 19.98 -27.60 0.18
CA PRO A 347 18.72 -27.58 -0.56
C PRO A 347 17.53 -27.79 0.38
N ILE A 348 16.43 -27.07 0.15
CA ILE A 348 15.23 -27.21 0.97
C ILE A 348 14.61 -28.59 0.69
N ASP A 349 14.52 -29.44 1.71
CA ASP A 349 13.84 -30.72 1.58
C ASP A 349 12.32 -30.51 1.47
N ILE A 350 11.82 -30.57 0.24
CA ILE A 350 10.39 -30.44 -0.08
C ILE A 350 9.54 -31.46 0.70
N ASN A 351 10.09 -32.64 1.00
CA ASN A 351 9.37 -33.68 1.72
C ASN A 351 9.28 -33.40 3.23
N SER A 352 10.07 -32.45 3.75
CA SER A 352 10.04 -32.05 5.16
C SER A 352 9.08 -30.89 5.45
N LEU A 353 8.42 -30.32 4.43
CA LEU A 353 7.53 -29.17 4.59
C LEU A 353 6.25 -29.56 5.33
N THR A 354 6.04 -29.00 6.51
CA THR A 354 4.81 -29.18 7.28
C THR A 354 3.67 -28.31 6.73
N LYS A 355 2.44 -28.60 7.15
CA LYS A 355 1.28 -27.76 6.82
C LYS A 355 1.38 -26.38 7.48
N GLU A 356 2.08 -26.29 8.63
CA GLU A 356 2.45 -25.02 9.26
C GLU A 356 3.50 -24.24 8.43
N ASP A 357 4.49 -24.90 7.83
CA ASP A 357 5.50 -24.24 6.96
C ASP A 357 4.89 -23.58 5.71
N LEU A 358 3.72 -24.05 5.29
CA LEU A 358 2.97 -23.58 4.13
C LEU A 358 1.77 -22.70 4.51
N THR A 359 1.69 -22.21 5.75
CA THR A 359 0.66 -21.22 6.12
C THR A 359 0.92 -19.94 5.36
N VAL A 360 -0.02 -19.52 4.50
CA VAL A 360 0.23 -18.41 3.59
C VAL A 360 0.01 -17.08 4.30
N ASP A 361 1.08 -16.57 4.89
CA ASP A 361 1.16 -15.18 5.31
C ASP A 361 1.43 -14.29 4.11
N PHE A 362 0.38 -13.78 3.47
CA PHE A 362 0.50 -12.70 2.49
C PHE A 362 0.89 -11.41 3.20
N ILE A 363 2.19 -11.12 3.22
CA ILE A 363 2.72 -9.88 3.76
C ILE A 363 3.29 -9.07 2.61
N THR A 364 2.84 -7.82 2.49
CA THR A 364 3.40 -6.87 1.52
C THR A 364 4.80 -6.44 1.96
N SER A 365 5.58 -5.93 1.02
CA SER A 365 6.97 -5.53 1.22
C SER A 365 7.20 -4.50 2.32
N SER A 366 6.14 -3.84 2.81
CA SER A 366 6.16 -2.71 3.72
C SER A 366 6.03 -3.01 5.21
N ALA A 367 6.06 -4.28 5.62
CA ALA A 367 5.82 -4.69 6.99
C ALA A 367 6.95 -4.28 7.96
N ILE A 368 7.03 -2.99 8.27
CA ILE A 368 8.11 -2.37 9.06
C ILE A 368 8.19 -2.93 10.48
N SER A 369 7.08 -3.34 11.09
CA SER A 369 7.09 -3.93 12.43
C SER A 369 7.89 -5.24 12.54
N ARG A 370 8.07 -5.97 11.43
CA ARG A 370 8.92 -7.15 11.34
C ARG A 370 10.37 -6.80 10.95
N ILE A 371 10.63 -5.54 10.61
CA ILE A 371 11.96 -5.05 10.25
C ILE A 371 12.75 -4.79 11.54
N ASN A 372 13.92 -5.40 11.62
CA ASN A 372 14.82 -5.24 12.75
C ASN A 372 15.27 -3.77 12.86
N ILE A 373 15.24 -3.22 14.08
CA ILE A 373 15.65 -1.83 14.39
C ILE A 373 17.03 -1.48 13.82
N LYS A 374 17.91 -2.49 13.61
CA LYS A 374 19.22 -2.33 12.96
C LYS A 374 19.13 -1.69 11.57
N PHE A 375 18.06 -1.94 10.81
CA PHE A 375 17.90 -1.39 9.47
C PHE A 375 17.56 0.10 9.47
N LEU A 376 16.96 0.62 10.56
CA LEU A 376 16.71 2.06 10.72
C LEU A 376 18.01 2.85 10.92
N ALA A 377 19.11 2.19 11.29
CA ALA A 377 20.41 2.84 11.40
C ALA A 377 20.85 3.49 10.08
N VAL A 378 20.34 3.01 8.93
CA VAL A 378 20.61 3.64 7.62
C VAL A 378 20.04 5.06 7.53
N TYR A 379 19.01 5.40 8.31
CA TYR A 379 18.41 6.75 8.33
C TYR A 379 19.29 7.78 9.02
N ILE A 380 20.12 7.37 9.97
CA ILE A 380 20.99 8.27 10.75
C ILE A 380 21.89 9.11 9.84
N PRO A 381 22.76 8.53 8.98
CA PRO A 381 23.62 9.33 8.12
C PRO A 381 22.83 10.15 7.09
N ILE A 382 21.68 9.66 6.62
CA ILE A 382 20.84 10.37 5.65
C ILE A 382 20.28 11.65 6.26
N PHE A 383 19.59 11.56 7.40
CA PHE A 383 19.01 12.72 8.07
C PHE A 383 20.07 13.66 8.61
N TRP A 384 21.20 13.12 9.05
CA TRP A 384 22.29 13.94 9.54
C TRP A 384 22.86 14.84 8.45
N LEU A 385 23.24 14.26 7.32
CA LEU A 385 23.84 15.02 6.21
C LEU A 385 22.81 15.94 5.54
N SER A 386 21.57 15.48 5.37
CA SER A 386 20.49 16.31 4.81
C SER A 386 20.12 17.46 5.75
N GLY A 387 20.03 17.19 7.05
CA GLY A 387 19.74 18.19 8.08
C GLY A 387 20.88 19.21 8.22
N LEU A 388 22.14 18.78 8.06
CA LEU A 388 23.28 19.67 8.05
C LEU A 388 23.21 20.68 6.89
N MET A 389 22.84 20.23 5.68
CA MET A 389 22.63 21.14 4.54
C MET A 389 21.57 22.20 4.86
N THR A 390 20.46 21.81 5.48
CA THR A 390 19.39 22.73 5.90
C THR A 390 19.85 23.67 7.01
N ALA A 391 20.60 23.18 7.99
CA ALA A 391 21.12 23.98 9.10
C ALA A 391 22.12 25.05 8.63
N ILE A 392 23.01 24.70 7.68
CA ILE A 392 23.94 25.64 7.06
C ILE A 392 23.17 26.75 6.32
N PHE A 393 22.17 26.39 5.52
CA PHE A 393 21.32 27.37 4.84
C PHE A 393 20.62 28.30 5.84
N TRP A 394 20.04 27.75 6.91
CA TRP A 394 19.35 28.53 7.94
C TRP A 394 20.31 29.51 8.65
N TYR A 395 21.51 29.05 8.99
CA TYR A 395 22.53 29.89 9.61
C TYR A 395 22.91 31.07 8.72
N GLU A 396 23.24 30.82 7.45
CA GLU A 396 23.61 31.89 6.52
C GLU A 396 22.43 32.85 6.25
N TYR A 397 21.20 32.33 6.16
CA TYR A 397 19.99 33.14 5.98
C TYR A 397 19.73 34.07 7.17
N THR A 398 20.03 33.62 8.39
CA THR A 398 19.74 34.35 9.64
C THR A 398 20.92 35.16 10.18
N ARG A 399 22.11 35.00 9.59
CA ARG A 399 23.36 35.67 10.00
C ARG A 399 23.21 37.19 10.13
N TYR A 400 22.50 37.82 9.19
CA TYR A 400 22.21 39.26 9.20
C TYR A 400 20.70 39.47 9.35
N PHE A 401 20.20 39.27 10.56
CA PHE A 401 18.77 39.36 10.84
C PHE A 401 18.25 40.79 10.64
N GLY A 402 17.33 40.97 9.69
CA GLY A 402 16.70 42.26 9.39
C GLY A 402 15.31 42.12 8.78
N LEU A 403 14.74 43.23 8.32
CA LEU A 403 13.39 43.26 7.74
C LEU A 403 13.29 42.38 6.47
N SER A 404 14.34 42.32 5.67
CA SER A 404 14.44 41.42 4.51
C SER A 404 14.34 39.94 4.92
N THR A 405 15.02 39.54 6.00
CA THR A 405 14.96 38.18 6.55
C THR A 405 13.55 37.80 6.99
N MET A 406 12.75 38.74 7.50
CA MET A 406 11.35 38.47 7.82
C MET A 406 10.49 38.36 6.56
N PHE A 407 10.68 39.25 5.59
CA PHE A 407 9.89 39.28 4.35
C PHE A 407 10.09 38.01 3.50
N PHE A 408 11.32 37.52 3.40
CA PHE A 408 11.65 36.32 2.63
C PHE A 408 11.51 35.01 3.43
N LEU A 409 11.10 35.06 4.70
CA LEU A 409 11.01 33.87 5.55
C LEU A 409 10.12 32.76 4.96
N PRO A 410 8.94 33.04 4.37
CA PRO A 410 8.12 32.00 3.76
C PRO A 410 8.84 31.28 2.61
N ILE A 411 9.57 32.03 1.79
CA ILE A 411 10.35 31.50 0.67
C ILE A 411 11.53 30.67 1.22
N ALA A 412 12.23 31.16 2.24
CA ALA A 412 13.31 30.43 2.89
C ALA A 412 12.83 29.10 3.50
N LEU A 413 11.67 29.08 4.17
CA LEU A 413 11.06 27.86 4.70
C LEU A 413 10.74 26.85 3.59
N PHE A 414 10.18 27.32 2.48
CA PHE A 414 9.94 26.47 1.31
C PHE A 414 11.25 25.90 0.76
N PHE A 415 12.29 26.72 0.56
CA PHE A 415 13.60 26.26 0.11
C PHE A 415 14.23 25.22 1.05
N MET A 416 14.15 25.43 2.37
CA MET A 416 14.68 24.49 3.36
C MET A 416 14.05 23.10 3.27
N ILE A 417 12.73 23.02 3.02
CA ILE A 417 12.03 21.75 2.82
C ILE A 417 12.62 21.00 1.61
N TYR A 418 12.87 21.69 0.50
CA TYR A 418 13.44 21.04 -0.69
C TYR A 418 14.93 20.75 -0.58
N ILE A 419 15.72 21.60 0.08
CA ILE A 419 17.12 21.30 0.39
C ILE A 419 17.20 20.00 1.20
N PHE A 420 16.35 19.86 2.21
CA PHE A 420 16.27 18.65 3.02
C PHE A 420 15.85 17.44 2.18
N ASN A 421 14.72 17.53 1.45
CA ASN A 421 14.19 16.42 0.66
C ASN A 421 15.15 15.96 -0.44
N LEU A 422 15.82 16.89 -1.13
CA LEU A 422 16.83 16.57 -2.14
C LEU A 422 18.09 15.97 -1.50
N GLY A 423 18.49 16.46 -0.32
CA GLY A 423 19.54 15.84 0.49
C GLY A 423 19.20 14.38 0.82
N VAL A 424 18.00 14.12 1.32
CA VAL A 424 17.53 12.77 1.67
C VAL A 424 17.61 11.86 0.43
N LEU A 425 17.09 12.32 -0.71
CA LEU A 425 17.14 11.57 -1.96
C LEU A 425 18.57 11.27 -2.41
N PHE A 426 19.46 12.27 -2.33
CA PHE A 426 20.85 12.14 -2.73
C PHE A 426 21.61 11.14 -1.84
N PHE A 427 21.54 11.29 -0.52
CA PHE A 427 22.23 10.38 0.41
C PHE A 427 21.62 8.99 0.43
N SER A 428 20.28 8.86 0.28
CA SER A 428 19.64 7.56 0.05
C SER A 428 20.17 6.88 -1.21
N LYS A 429 20.36 7.62 -2.31
CA LYS A 429 20.94 7.07 -3.55
C LYS A 429 22.38 6.63 -3.36
N LEU A 430 23.21 7.41 -2.67
CA LEU A 430 24.60 7.03 -2.40
C LEU A 430 24.70 5.75 -1.57
N LEU A 431 23.92 5.64 -0.49
CA LEU A 431 23.86 4.43 0.32
C LEU A 431 23.30 3.25 -0.46
N LEU A 432 22.35 3.47 -1.36
CA LEU A 432 21.78 2.42 -2.19
C LEU A 432 22.82 1.86 -3.16
N ILE A 433 23.65 2.73 -3.75
CA ILE A 433 24.79 2.31 -4.58
C ILE A 433 25.74 1.45 -3.74
N PHE A 434 26.11 1.91 -2.54
CA PHE A 434 26.98 1.17 -1.64
C PHE A 434 26.42 -0.21 -1.26
N ILE A 435 25.15 -0.30 -0.88
CA ILE A 435 24.48 -1.57 -0.55
C ILE A 435 24.43 -2.50 -1.76
N ASN A 436 24.17 -1.97 -2.96
CA ASN A 436 24.15 -2.77 -4.19
C ASN A 436 25.55 -3.26 -4.60
N LEU A 437 26.63 -2.62 -4.15
CA LEU A 437 27.99 -3.13 -4.31
C LEU A 437 28.26 -4.33 -3.38
N LEU A 438 27.64 -4.35 -2.19
CA LEU A 438 27.78 -5.45 -1.22
C LEU A 438 26.92 -6.67 -1.58
N HIS A 439 25.68 -6.44 -2.02
CA HIS A 439 24.76 -7.50 -2.45
C HIS A 439 23.78 -6.96 -3.49
N LYS A 440 23.87 -7.48 -4.72
CA LYS A 440 23.00 -7.05 -5.82
C LYS A 440 21.57 -7.57 -5.61
N PRO A 441 20.54 -6.76 -5.93
CA PRO A 441 19.17 -7.25 -5.93
C PRO A 441 19.01 -8.34 -7.00
N ARG A 442 18.35 -9.44 -6.66
CA ARG A 442 18.00 -10.52 -7.59
C ARG A 442 16.54 -10.96 -7.43
N GLU A 443 15.95 -11.40 -8.54
CA GLU A 443 14.65 -12.08 -8.53
C GLU A 443 14.84 -13.52 -8.03
N GLY A 444 13.81 -14.08 -7.40
CA GLY A 444 13.85 -15.44 -6.87
C GLY A 444 12.90 -15.66 -5.71
N VAL A 445 13.05 -16.82 -5.09
CA VAL A 445 12.37 -17.20 -3.84
C VAL A 445 13.44 -17.38 -2.77
N PHE A 446 13.27 -16.71 -1.65
CA PHE A 446 14.23 -16.64 -0.55
C PHE A 446 13.54 -16.98 0.77
N LEU A 447 14.29 -17.37 1.80
CA LEU A 447 13.73 -17.55 3.14
C LEU A 447 13.53 -16.19 3.79
N ALA A 448 12.31 -15.91 4.26
CA ALA A 448 11.94 -14.68 4.96
C ALA A 448 12.33 -14.74 6.45
N GLU A 449 13.57 -15.14 6.74
CA GLU A 449 14.09 -15.37 8.08
C GLU A 449 15.31 -14.49 8.38
N ILE A 450 15.45 -14.08 9.64
CA ILE A 450 16.60 -13.28 10.08
C ILE A 450 17.86 -14.12 9.93
N GLY A 451 18.88 -13.56 9.27
CA GLY A 451 20.11 -14.27 8.92
C GLY A 451 20.20 -14.69 7.44
N ASP A 452 19.07 -14.78 6.72
CA ASP A 452 19.09 -14.95 5.27
C ASP A 452 19.58 -13.66 4.60
N LYS A 453 20.63 -13.79 3.78
CA LYS A 453 21.31 -12.63 3.19
C LYS A 453 20.41 -11.90 2.20
N ASP A 454 19.67 -12.60 1.36
CA ASP A 454 18.81 -11.96 0.36
C ASP A 454 17.66 -11.22 1.00
N TYR A 455 17.04 -11.83 2.01
CA TYR A 455 15.98 -11.21 2.80
C TYR A 455 16.47 -9.96 3.54
N GLU A 456 17.60 -10.04 4.24
CA GLU A 456 18.14 -8.89 4.99
C GLU A 456 18.53 -7.72 4.09
N PHE A 457 19.18 -7.99 2.96
CA PHE A 457 19.55 -6.95 2.00
C PHE A 457 18.34 -6.40 1.26
N TRP A 458 17.32 -7.20 0.98
CA TRP A 458 16.04 -6.72 0.46
C TRP A 458 15.36 -5.77 1.45
N MET A 459 15.23 -6.15 2.73
CA MET A 459 14.66 -5.27 3.77
C MET A 459 15.41 -3.94 3.84
N MET A 460 16.75 -3.98 3.85
CA MET A 460 17.59 -2.78 3.93
C MET A 460 17.36 -1.84 2.73
N ARG A 461 17.27 -2.38 1.51
CA ARG A 461 16.99 -1.57 0.30
C ARG A 461 15.58 -0.99 0.34
N THR A 462 14.59 -1.77 0.76
CA THR A 462 13.20 -1.31 0.87
C THR A 462 13.08 -0.13 1.82
N GLU A 463 13.66 -0.21 3.03
CA GLU A 463 13.65 0.89 4.00
C GLU A 463 14.34 2.14 3.47
N LEU A 464 15.54 1.97 2.92
CA LEU A 464 16.33 3.07 2.37
C LEU A 464 15.59 3.84 1.26
N LYS A 465 14.90 3.14 0.38
CA LYS A 465 14.13 3.74 -0.72
C LYS A 465 12.84 4.36 -0.21
N LYS A 466 12.17 3.69 0.73
CA LYS A 466 10.90 4.13 1.32
C LYS A 466 11.03 5.50 1.96
N ILE A 467 12.12 5.77 2.70
CA ILE A 467 12.26 7.08 3.37
C ILE A 467 12.39 8.25 2.38
N ALA A 468 13.14 8.07 1.30
CA ALA A 468 13.27 9.11 0.26
C ALA A 468 11.94 9.36 -0.45
N LEU A 469 11.23 8.30 -0.82
CA LEU A 469 9.91 8.41 -1.44
C LEU A 469 8.89 9.03 -0.50
N TRP A 470 8.96 8.72 0.80
CA TRP A 470 8.05 9.27 1.79
C TRP A 470 8.16 10.79 1.88
N PHE A 471 9.37 11.35 2.00
CA PHE A 471 9.56 12.80 2.05
C PHE A 471 9.08 13.49 0.77
N LEU A 472 9.34 12.87 -0.39
CA LEU A 472 8.98 13.45 -1.68
C LEU A 472 7.48 13.35 -1.98
N ARG A 473 6.81 12.27 -1.56
CA ARG A 473 5.35 12.13 -1.72
C ARG A 473 4.54 13.01 -0.78
N ASN A 474 5.13 13.48 0.32
CA ASN A 474 4.55 14.53 1.17
C ASN A 474 4.80 15.95 0.63
N SER A 475 5.44 16.09 -0.53
CA SER A 475 5.60 17.37 -1.22
C SER A 475 4.27 17.84 -1.82
N PRO A 476 4.02 19.16 -1.91
CA PRO A 476 2.90 19.70 -2.69
C PRO A 476 3.04 19.47 -4.20
N LEU A 477 4.18 18.98 -4.70
CA LEU A 477 4.41 18.69 -6.11
C LEU A 477 4.12 17.20 -6.42
N PRO A 478 2.98 16.86 -7.03
CA PRO A 478 2.53 15.47 -7.16
C PRO A 478 3.39 14.61 -8.11
N TRP A 479 4.22 15.23 -8.95
CA TRP A 479 5.06 14.53 -9.94
C TRP A 479 6.50 14.27 -9.46
N ILE A 480 6.89 14.77 -8.29
CA ILE A 480 8.28 14.69 -7.82
C ILE A 480 8.69 13.26 -7.42
N ASP A 481 7.71 12.41 -7.08
CA ASP A 481 7.95 11.01 -6.76
C ASP A 481 8.44 10.21 -7.96
N VAL A 482 8.05 10.58 -9.18
CA VAL A 482 8.57 10.03 -10.45
C VAL A 482 10.09 10.15 -10.53
N ILE A 483 10.64 11.29 -10.11
CA ILE A 483 12.10 11.51 -10.06
C ILE A 483 12.75 10.54 -9.07
N ALA A 484 12.16 10.38 -7.88
CA ALA A 484 12.68 9.48 -6.86
C ALA A 484 12.65 8.02 -7.30
N PHE A 485 11.54 7.54 -7.83
CA PHE A 485 11.42 6.17 -8.34
C PHE A 485 12.51 5.88 -9.37
N ARG A 486 12.72 6.79 -10.34
CA ARG A 486 13.78 6.67 -11.34
C ARG A 486 15.17 6.64 -10.74
N LEU A 487 15.48 7.58 -9.85
CA LEU A 487 16.79 7.65 -9.20
C LEU A 487 17.05 6.42 -8.32
N LEU A 488 16.03 5.85 -7.69
CA LEU A 488 16.13 4.67 -6.83
C LEU A 488 16.09 3.33 -7.60
N GLY A 489 16.03 3.37 -8.93
CA GLY A 489 16.27 2.22 -9.81
C GLY A 489 15.04 1.63 -10.50
N ILE A 490 13.85 2.24 -10.38
CA ILE A 490 12.70 1.90 -11.22
C ILE A 490 12.93 2.43 -12.63
N ARG A 491 12.68 1.62 -13.65
CA ARG A 491 12.68 2.08 -15.04
C ARG A 491 11.33 2.69 -15.34
N MET A 492 11.28 4.00 -15.57
CA MET A 492 10.02 4.71 -15.81
C MET A 492 10.24 5.91 -16.72
N ASP A 493 9.32 6.12 -17.64
CA ASP A 493 9.26 7.33 -18.45
C ASP A 493 8.61 8.50 -17.69
N PHE A 494 8.95 9.75 -18.02
CA PHE A 494 8.37 10.93 -17.36
C PHE A 494 6.88 11.15 -17.66
N SER A 495 6.34 10.51 -18.71
CA SER A 495 4.92 10.54 -19.03
C SER A 495 4.06 9.57 -18.23
N SER A 496 4.68 8.70 -17.42
CA SER A 496 3.98 7.71 -16.60
C SER A 496 3.73 8.23 -15.19
N HIS A 497 2.58 7.88 -14.62
CA HIS A 497 2.10 8.45 -13.36
C HIS A 497 1.47 7.41 -12.44
N LEU A 498 1.66 7.57 -11.14
CA LEU A 498 1.16 6.68 -10.09
C LEU A 498 0.69 7.42 -8.84
N ASN A 499 -0.20 8.41 -9.06
CA ASN A 499 -0.74 9.27 -8.01
C ASN A 499 -1.52 8.45 -6.96
N ASP A 500 -1.15 8.59 -5.68
CA ASP A 500 -1.77 7.89 -4.55
C ASP A 500 -1.86 6.35 -4.70
N ALA A 501 -1.00 5.76 -5.53
CA ALA A 501 -0.85 4.31 -5.61
C ALA A 501 0.24 3.83 -4.65
N TRP A 502 0.05 2.66 -4.05
CA TRP A 502 1.13 1.94 -3.40
C TRP A 502 1.96 1.20 -4.46
N CYS A 503 3.28 1.33 -4.42
CA CYS A 503 4.17 0.74 -5.43
C CYS A 503 5.48 0.32 -4.76
N ASP A 504 5.89 -0.94 -4.96
CA ASP A 504 7.22 -1.39 -4.58
C ASP A 504 8.31 -0.57 -5.28
N THR A 505 9.52 -0.58 -4.73
CA THR A 505 10.61 0.32 -5.15
C THR A 505 11.75 -0.40 -5.87
N GLU A 506 11.52 -1.65 -6.27
CA GLU A 506 12.49 -2.52 -6.92
C GLU A 506 11.74 -3.42 -7.91
N PHE A 507 12.42 -3.89 -8.96
CA PHE A 507 11.83 -4.83 -9.93
C PHE A 507 10.50 -4.39 -10.56
N ILE A 508 10.35 -3.10 -10.84
CA ILE A 508 9.21 -2.58 -11.61
C ILE A 508 9.73 -1.82 -12.82
N ASP A 509 9.13 -2.10 -13.98
CA ASP A 509 9.40 -1.39 -15.23
C ASP A 509 8.09 -0.79 -15.76
N PHE A 510 8.10 0.53 -15.99
CA PHE A 510 7.04 1.31 -16.61
C PHE A 510 7.48 1.81 -17.98
N GLY A 511 6.68 1.53 -19.00
CA GLY A 511 6.78 2.13 -20.33
C GLY A 511 6.37 3.60 -20.36
N ARG A 512 6.03 4.09 -21.55
CA ARG A 512 5.54 5.45 -21.81
C ARG A 512 4.04 5.54 -21.56
N ASN A 513 3.58 6.65 -20.98
CA ASN A 513 2.17 6.97 -20.72
C ASN A 513 1.43 5.86 -19.96
N VAL A 514 2.09 5.21 -19.00
CA VAL A 514 1.45 4.26 -18.10
C VAL A 514 0.70 5.03 -17.02
N LEU A 515 -0.58 4.70 -16.84
CA LEU A 515 -1.41 5.30 -15.80
C LEU A 515 -1.76 4.25 -14.74
N ILE A 516 -1.26 4.46 -13.52
CA ILE A 516 -1.66 3.69 -12.35
C ILE A 516 -2.70 4.46 -11.56
N GLY A 517 -3.91 3.91 -11.46
CA GLY A 517 -5.04 4.51 -10.79
C GLY A 517 -4.86 4.63 -9.27
N GLN A 518 -5.55 5.61 -8.70
CA GLN A 518 -5.50 5.92 -7.26
C GLN A 518 -5.82 4.70 -6.38
N GLY A 519 -5.05 4.53 -5.31
CA GLY A 519 -5.22 3.46 -4.33
C GLY A 519 -4.88 2.06 -4.85
N ALA A 520 -4.38 1.93 -6.09
CA ALA A 520 -3.86 0.66 -6.57
C ALA A 520 -2.59 0.25 -5.81
N THR A 521 -2.34 -1.05 -5.70
CA THR A 521 -1.20 -1.64 -5.01
C THR A 521 -0.38 -2.46 -6.01
N VAL A 522 0.83 -2.02 -6.34
CA VAL A 522 1.76 -2.71 -7.25
C VAL A 522 2.87 -3.38 -6.45
N MET A 523 2.90 -4.71 -6.49
CA MET A 523 3.83 -5.53 -5.72
C MET A 523 4.79 -6.25 -6.66
N SER A 524 6.07 -5.99 -6.50
CA SER A 524 7.18 -6.76 -7.09
C SER A 524 7.66 -7.89 -6.18
N SER A 525 7.22 -7.85 -4.93
CA SER A 525 7.58 -8.83 -3.91
C SER A 525 6.39 -9.15 -3.01
N MET A 526 6.35 -10.38 -2.51
CA MET A 526 5.37 -10.82 -1.54
C MET A 526 5.96 -11.90 -0.66
N VAL A 527 5.54 -11.97 0.59
CA VAL A 527 5.82 -13.11 1.45
C VAL A 527 4.67 -14.11 1.33
N VAL A 528 5.00 -15.40 1.29
CA VAL A 528 4.06 -16.52 1.31
C VAL A 528 4.61 -17.54 2.30
N GLY A 529 4.05 -17.54 3.51
CA GLY A 529 4.57 -18.34 4.62
C GLY A 529 5.97 -17.90 5.01
N LYS A 530 6.94 -18.81 5.03
CA LYS A 530 8.35 -18.47 5.31
C LYS A 530 9.15 -18.03 4.09
N TYR A 531 8.51 -17.86 2.93
CA TYR A 531 9.21 -17.53 1.69
C TYR A 531 8.95 -16.09 1.26
N LEU A 532 10.01 -15.34 0.99
CA LEU A 532 9.98 -14.08 0.27
C LEU A 532 10.12 -14.36 -1.24
N ILE A 533 9.16 -13.90 -2.03
CA ILE A 533 9.19 -14.00 -3.48
C ILE A 533 9.45 -12.61 -4.03
N ILE A 534 10.41 -12.51 -4.94
CA ILE A 534 10.72 -11.28 -5.66
C ILE A 534 10.64 -11.58 -7.15
N LYS A 535 9.72 -10.91 -7.85
CA LYS A 535 9.52 -11.11 -9.28
C LYS A 535 9.10 -9.83 -9.97
N ARG A 536 9.78 -9.53 -11.08
CA ARG A 536 9.62 -8.27 -11.80
C ARG A 536 8.23 -8.09 -12.40
N VAL A 537 7.68 -6.89 -12.21
CA VAL A 537 6.43 -6.43 -12.82
C VAL A 537 6.76 -5.51 -13.98
N VAL A 538 6.11 -5.73 -15.12
CA VAL A 538 6.35 -4.97 -16.35
C VAL A 538 5.04 -4.39 -16.86
N PHE A 539 5.01 -3.07 -17.02
CA PHE A 539 3.97 -2.34 -17.73
C PHE A 539 4.57 -1.81 -19.03
N GLU A 540 4.13 -2.32 -20.18
CA GLU A 540 4.53 -1.81 -21.49
C GLU A 540 3.88 -0.42 -21.76
N ASP A 541 4.12 0.18 -22.93
CA ASP A 541 3.60 1.51 -23.26
C ASP A 541 2.05 1.55 -23.26
N TYR A 542 1.49 2.68 -22.82
CA TYR A 542 0.06 3.01 -22.81
C TYR A 542 -0.82 2.09 -21.96
N VAL A 543 -0.22 1.38 -21.01
CA VAL A 543 -0.96 0.55 -20.06
C VAL A 543 -1.78 1.41 -19.10
N LEU A 544 -3.00 0.95 -18.81
CA LEU A 544 -3.87 1.58 -17.82
C LEU A 544 -4.28 0.58 -16.73
N VAL A 545 -3.96 0.93 -15.49
CA VAL A 545 -4.37 0.18 -14.29
C VAL A 545 -5.46 0.97 -13.57
N GLY A 546 -6.65 0.41 -13.46
CA GLY A 546 -7.76 1.03 -12.77
C GLY A 546 -7.48 1.22 -11.27
N GLY A 547 -8.14 2.21 -10.67
CA GLY A 547 -7.99 2.50 -9.24
C GLY A 547 -8.34 1.29 -8.36
N GLN A 548 -7.73 1.23 -7.18
CA GLN A 548 -7.95 0.14 -6.22
C GLN A 548 -7.72 -1.28 -6.76
N THR A 549 -6.79 -1.42 -7.71
CA THR A 549 -6.37 -2.72 -8.26
C THR A 549 -5.15 -3.24 -7.51
N THR A 550 -5.03 -4.55 -7.32
CA THR A 550 -3.81 -5.19 -6.81
C THR A 550 -3.05 -5.89 -7.94
N ILE A 551 -1.80 -5.51 -8.17
CA ILE A 551 -0.91 -6.14 -9.16
C ILE A 551 0.08 -7.03 -8.41
N ALA A 552 -0.01 -8.34 -8.65
CA ALA A 552 0.84 -9.36 -8.04
C ALA A 552 2.24 -9.44 -8.69
N PRO A 553 3.25 -9.97 -7.97
CA PRO A 553 4.60 -10.14 -8.50
C PRO A 553 4.64 -10.95 -9.80
N GLY A 554 5.53 -10.58 -10.71
CA GLY A 554 5.67 -11.23 -12.02
C GLY A 554 4.62 -10.85 -13.06
N THR A 555 3.68 -9.96 -12.73
CA THR A 555 2.67 -9.52 -13.70
C THR A 555 3.32 -8.78 -14.87
N ILE A 556 2.91 -9.13 -16.10
CA ILE A 556 3.30 -8.40 -17.31
C ILE A 556 2.01 -7.90 -17.97
N ILE A 557 1.85 -6.58 -18.05
CA ILE A 557 0.76 -5.95 -18.81
C ILE A 557 1.34 -5.41 -20.11
N ARG A 558 0.92 -5.98 -21.23
CA ARG A 558 1.44 -5.65 -22.55
C ARG A 558 0.79 -4.39 -23.12
N HIS A 559 1.36 -3.87 -24.20
CA HIS A 559 1.01 -2.61 -24.85
C HIS A 559 -0.50 -2.39 -25.00
N ASP A 560 -0.99 -1.21 -24.63
CA ASP A 560 -2.42 -0.86 -24.61
C ASP A 560 -3.30 -1.82 -23.79
N GLY A 561 -2.69 -2.59 -22.88
CA GLY A 561 -3.37 -3.44 -21.93
C GLY A 561 -4.06 -2.61 -20.85
N PHE A 562 -5.27 -3.01 -20.49
CA PHE A 562 -6.07 -2.35 -19.47
C PHE A 562 -6.49 -3.38 -18.43
N ILE A 563 -6.37 -3.03 -17.15
CA ILE A 563 -7.01 -3.77 -16.06
C ILE A 563 -8.00 -2.85 -15.35
N GLY A 564 -9.25 -3.26 -15.25
CA GLY A 564 -10.30 -2.44 -14.66
C GLY A 564 -10.15 -2.29 -13.16
N ALA A 565 -10.73 -1.22 -12.61
CA ALA A 565 -10.68 -0.91 -11.18
C ALA A 565 -11.19 -2.07 -10.33
N ILE A 566 -10.69 -2.19 -9.09
CA ILE A 566 -11.10 -3.25 -8.14
C ILE A 566 -10.86 -4.66 -8.73
N SER A 567 -9.72 -4.85 -9.39
CA SER A 567 -9.28 -6.16 -9.90
C SER A 567 -8.01 -6.62 -9.19
N THR A 568 -7.68 -7.91 -9.29
CA THR A 568 -6.36 -8.41 -8.84
C THR A 568 -5.75 -9.35 -9.86
N THR A 569 -4.49 -9.15 -10.20
CA THR A 569 -3.76 -10.16 -10.97
C THR A 569 -3.31 -11.31 -10.08
N THR A 570 -3.03 -12.46 -10.69
CA THR A 570 -2.35 -13.58 -10.02
C THR A 570 -0.85 -13.50 -10.23
N TYR A 571 -0.08 -14.23 -9.42
CA TYR A 571 1.36 -14.37 -9.60
C TYR A 571 1.71 -14.77 -11.05
N ASN A 572 2.71 -14.12 -11.64
CA ASN A 572 3.17 -14.35 -13.02
C ASN A 572 2.10 -14.18 -14.13
N GLN A 573 1.03 -13.44 -13.89
CA GLN A 573 -0.01 -13.28 -14.89
C GLN A 573 0.42 -12.37 -16.05
N ILE A 574 0.18 -12.80 -17.29
CA ILE A 574 0.43 -12.00 -18.50
C ILE A 574 -0.91 -11.50 -19.07
N LEU A 575 -1.05 -10.18 -19.18
CA LEU A 575 -2.17 -9.51 -19.81
C LEU A 575 -1.81 -9.15 -21.25
N GLU A 576 -2.57 -9.69 -22.20
CA GLU A 576 -2.32 -9.53 -23.63
C GLU A 576 -2.44 -8.08 -24.11
N PRO A 577 -1.75 -7.71 -25.21
CA PRO A 577 -1.78 -6.35 -25.72
C PRO A 577 -3.15 -6.04 -26.32
N ASN A 578 -3.60 -4.79 -26.18
CA ASN A 578 -4.91 -4.32 -26.65
C ASN A 578 -6.09 -5.10 -26.04
N TRP A 579 -5.98 -5.56 -24.79
CA TRP A 579 -7.06 -6.25 -24.10
C TRP A 579 -7.37 -5.61 -22.75
N ILE A 580 -8.66 -5.69 -22.41
CA ILE A 580 -9.23 -5.27 -21.14
C ILE A 580 -9.40 -6.52 -20.29
N TYR A 581 -8.86 -6.49 -19.09
CA TYR A 581 -9.00 -7.49 -18.04
C TYR A 581 -9.81 -6.92 -16.87
N PHE A 582 -10.54 -7.77 -16.16
CA PHE A 582 -11.34 -7.38 -15.01
C PHE A 582 -11.58 -8.56 -14.06
N GLY A 583 -11.67 -8.31 -12.77
CA GLY A 583 -12.15 -9.28 -11.77
C GLY A 583 -11.11 -9.72 -10.74
N ILE A 584 -11.54 -10.65 -9.87
CA ILE A 584 -10.77 -11.20 -8.75
C ILE A 584 -10.81 -12.74 -8.81
N PRO A 585 -9.81 -13.40 -9.43
CA PRO A 585 -8.69 -12.83 -10.17
C PRO A 585 -9.09 -12.23 -11.53
N ALA A 586 -8.19 -11.42 -12.10
CA ALA A 586 -8.41 -10.72 -13.36
C ALA A 586 -8.54 -11.72 -14.51
N ILE A 587 -9.64 -11.64 -15.24
CA ILE A 587 -9.89 -12.44 -16.44
C ILE A 587 -10.02 -11.54 -17.67
N LYS A 588 -9.66 -12.10 -18.82
CA LYS A 588 -9.72 -11.42 -20.11
C LYS A 588 -11.18 -11.14 -20.48
N LEU A 589 -11.55 -9.87 -20.67
CA LEU A 589 -12.93 -9.44 -20.88
C LEU A 589 -13.22 -9.16 -22.36
N LYS A 590 -12.55 -8.17 -22.95
CA LYS A 590 -12.76 -7.75 -24.35
C LYS A 590 -11.56 -7.01 -24.89
N LYS A 591 -11.45 -6.89 -26.21
CA LYS A 591 -10.41 -6.06 -26.85
C LYS A 591 -10.56 -4.58 -26.43
N ASN A 592 -9.43 -3.93 -26.18
CA ASN A 592 -9.35 -2.50 -25.94
C ASN A 592 -9.49 -1.75 -27.26
N LYS A 593 -10.74 -1.50 -27.68
CA LYS A 593 -11.04 -0.69 -28.87
C LYS A 593 -11.18 0.80 -28.55
N TYR A 594 -11.01 1.22 -27.29
CA TYR A 594 -11.28 2.62 -26.91
C TYR A 594 -10.28 3.61 -27.54
N ALA A 595 -9.07 3.15 -27.87
CA ALA A 595 -8.11 3.93 -28.65
C ALA A 595 -8.51 4.12 -30.12
N GLU A 596 -9.38 3.23 -30.67
CA GLU A 596 -9.80 3.20 -32.08
C GLU A 596 -11.15 3.90 -32.33
N ILE A 597 -11.87 4.33 -31.28
CA ILE A 597 -13.20 4.93 -31.43
C ILE A 597 -13.09 6.30 -32.13
N ARG A 598 -13.88 6.46 -33.20
CA ARG A 598 -14.14 7.73 -33.90
C ARG A 598 -14.55 8.81 -32.89
N ARG A 599 -13.74 9.86 -32.76
CA ARG A 599 -13.93 10.92 -31.74
C ARG A 599 -15.15 11.81 -32.02
N ASP A 600 -15.58 11.86 -33.27
CA ASP A 600 -16.74 12.60 -33.78
C ASP A 600 -18.07 11.88 -33.58
N ILE A 601 -18.06 10.56 -33.37
CA ILE A 601 -19.27 9.75 -33.20
C ILE A 601 -19.35 9.25 -31.76
N ILE A 602 -20.37 9.71 -31.03
CA ILE A 602 -20.69 9.22 -29.69
C ILE A 602 -21.84 8.23 -29.83
N THR A 603 -21.57 6.95 -29.53
CA THR A 603 -22.64 5.96 -29.37
C THR A 603 -23.17 6.03 -27.95
N LYS A 604 -24.36 6.62 -27.77
CA LYS A 604 -25.12 6.52 -26.53
C LYS A 604 -25.88 5.20 -26.52
N ARG A 605 -25.87 4.51 -25.37
CA ARG A 605 -26.74 3.37 -25.13
C ARG A 605 -27.81 3.81 -24.14
N SER A 606 -29.07 3.72 -24.55
CA SER A 606 -30.16 3.68 -23.58
C SER A 606 -30.11 2.31 -22.93
N VAL A 607 -29.82 2.27 -21.63
CA VAL A 607 -29.68 1.01 -20.90
C VAL A 607 -31.04 0.35 -20.72
N ASP A 608 -32.06 1.14 -20.36
CA ASP A 608 -33.41 0.64 -20.08
C ASP A 608 -34.17 0.29 -21.36
N ASP A 609 -33.97 1.06 -22.44
CA ASP A 609 -34.59 0.76 -23.73
C ASP A 609 -33.77 -0.25 -24.55
N GLU A 610 -32.60 -0.67 -24.05
CA GLU A 610 -31.61 -1.50 -24.74
C GLU A 610 -31.19 -1.00 -26.15
N THR A 611 -31.46 0.28 -26.45
CA THR A 611 -31.22 0.87 -27.77
C THR A 611 -29.86 1.58 -27.84
N LYS A 612 -29.29 1.64 -29.04
CA LYS A 612 -28.09 2.43 -29.36
C LYS A 612 -28.48 3.61 -30.23
N VAL A 613 -28.08 4.80 -29.81
CA VAL A 613 -28.24 6.04 -30.58
C VAL A 613 -26.85 6.58 -30.87
N GLU A 614 -26.52 6.70 -32.14
CA GLU A 614 -25.29 7.35 -32.58
C GLU A 614 -25.58 8.84 -32.82
N MET A 615 -24.76 9.69 -32.22
CA MET A 615 -24.81 11.13 -32.45
C MET A 615 -23.43 11.62 -32.89
N THR A 616 -23.42 12.45 -33.93
CA THR A 616 -22.21 13.17 -34.32
C THR A 616 -22.06 14.39 -33.43
N THR A 617 -20.86 14.66 -32.94
CA THR A 617 -20.56 15.81 -32.10
C THR A 617 -19.28 16.48 -32.58
N ASP A 618 -19.27 17.81 -32.52
CA ASP A 618 -18.08 18.58 -32.85
C ASP A 618 -16.94 18.24 -31.90
N VAL A 619 -15.85 17.72 -32.46
CA VAL A 619 -14.63 17.47 -31.69
C VAL A 619 -13.93 18.80 -31.49
N HIS A 620 -13.81 19.24 -30.23
CA HIS A 620 -13.15 20.49 -29.90
C HIS A 620 -11.63 20.36 -30.11
N PHE A 621 -11.17 20.74 -31.30
CA PHE A 621 -9.78 20.63 -31.74
C PHE A 621 -9.21 21.99 -32.12
N ASP A 622 -7.91 22.19 -31.89
CA ASP A 622 -7.19 23.34 -32.43
C ASP A 622 -7.36 23.38 -33.96
N ASN A 623 -7.65 24.56 -34.51
CA ASN A 623 -8.01 24.72 -35.93
C ASN A 623 -6.95 24.20 -36.91
N ASP A 624 -5.67 24.23 -36.51
CA ASP A 624 -4.51 23.75 -37.26
C ASP A 624 -4.41 22.21 -37.32
N LYS A 625 -4.96 21.50 -36.33
CA LYS A 625 -4.93 20.05 -36.21
C LYS A 625 -6.19 19.36 -36.74
N LYS A 626 -7.24 20.10 -37.12
CA LYS A 626 -8.47 19.55 -37.74
C LYS A 626 -8.18 18.70 -38.99
N LYS A 627 -7.09 18.98 -39.71
CA LYS A 627 -6.64 18.19 -40.87
C LYS A 627 -6.28 16.74 -40.52
N LEU A 628 -5.92 16.46 -39.27
CA LEU A 628 -5.56 15.12 -38.79
C LEU A 628 -6.78 14.24 -38.46
N LEU A 629 -7.98 14.83 -38.36
CA LEU A 629 -9.23 14.10 -38.14
C LEU A 629 -9.78 13.49 -39.45
N ASN A 630 -9.43 14.07 -40.60
CA ASN A 630 -9.80 13.55 -41.91
C ASN A 630 -8.81 12.47 -42.38
N THR A 631 -8.84 11.30 -41.73
CA THR A 631 -8.21 10.09 -42.27
C THR A 631 -9.14 9.43 -43.29
N LYS A 632 -8.55 9.10 -44.45
CA LYS A 632 -9.14 8.46 -45.62
C LYS A 632 -9.84 7.13 -45.28
N ASP A 633 -11.13 7.17 -45.01
CA ASP A 633 -12.07 6.02 -45.13
C ASP A 633 -13.49 6.52 -45.49
N SER A 634 -13.58 7.68 -46.17
CA SER A 634 -14.85 8.25 -46.65
C SER A 634 -15.31 7.67 -47.99
N GLU A 635 -14.78 6.53 -48.43
CA GLU A 635 -15.40 5.72 -49.49
C GLU A 635 -16.23 4.62 -48.83
N GLY A 636 -17.41 5.03 -48.37
CA GLY A 636 -18.43 4.10 -47.92
C GLY A 636 -18.79 3.15 -49.05
N ASN A 637 -18.53 1.86 -48.85
CA ASN A 637 -19.27 0.83 -49.56
C ASN A 637 -20.74 0.94 -49.12
N HIS A 638 -21.58 1.43 -50.02
CA HIS A 638 -23.01 1.21 -49.97
C HIS A 638 -23.27 -0.30 -49.97
N VAL A 639 -23.64 -0.84 -48.80
CA VAL A 639 -24.35 -2.11 -48.76
C VAL A 639 -25.83 -1.77 -48.94
N ASN A 640 -26.33 -2.01 -50.15
CA ASN A 640 -27.76 -2.01 -50.42
C ASN A 640 -28.39 -3.30 -49.86
N SER A 641 -29.54 -3.11 -49.20
CA SER A 641 -30.56 -4.05 -48.70
C SER A 641 -30.13 -5.07 -47.65
#